data_AF-A0A1Y5KGS7-F1
#
_entry.id   AF-A0A1Y5KGS7-F1
#
_cell.length_a   1.000
_cell.length_b   1.000
_cell.length_c   1.000
_cell.angle_alpha   90.00
_cell.angle_beta   90.00
_cell.angle_gamma   90.00
#
_symmetry.space_group_name_H-M   'P 1'
#
loop_
_entity.id
_entity.type
_entity.pdbx_description
1 polymer ?
#
loop_
_entity_poly.entity_id
_entity_poly.type
_entity_poly.pdbx_seq_one_letter_code
_entity_poly.pdbx_strand_id
1 'polypeptide(L)'
;MRETSNSLSVLNSQQPKQFRGGEKKVMKKSLSLLVAIAMVFSMFATVVSAAEELTTEQKYEALVEAGIFEGYDDGEAHLDREMTRAQAAKIIALLTGYEEGTEVDDAGFTDLKGATWAADYINYAAGLGILEGKGNKKFDPSANVKVQELAKIAVEILGLEVDEDAEVEGEVDAWAVAYVAAVVESGLIPAQEDYTAPAVRELLVIAAYALAEIINTPDELALASVKAVGSKKIEVNFNKAVEDTSKASFVVKKGTVSANVAKSEFNADKNVATLELSSKLTEGEYTVTVSGLTETALTGKVTTTNEKVTKIEVLSTVAPLVDGSDADTTKDDLSIPYKVTNQYGEDVTKTTSVYTSLGTANAANGVVEIDGTYKVGDIVAFTIIHQETATSVVATLTVSAESKIAELAVTGLYNKDGKTLSEDTNLSSDLFYLLVDAKDQYGMAVTNAAKATSDVIVNETNIGVVVAGAFTTVTVDGATKLALQLNNPATKTTAVVGQSTVMLISNTTGKNASHNVVVAEAARADVINLQQPELVAKGEKALIPVEAFDKDGNAITDVNSLNHATKGVKVTGVTGSKFIKNDKGIFLEIPASNFAALTDNAIVSIVAQTANFKVTTLTFTVKAAAIPTVIVGTDSGFSKTLKASEVRNIAVSNLVVEDQYGRVMSDASVQAYLTGGKKIVVADTTSAIVTLPTPVAPATTNDIAGTGSVAITAGTSNGTEVITLTLHDGTKLLTGSAADVTLRVTDGSEYTSYSVDAVGTVYDEDAAGKTDNVAYNKEVKVYGVLADGSKVQLTKGADYTATSTNSAVHADLNETETGTILNVSSALSYASDKTEVVHPITVTINKTGAQFTQDVTFSKVAPKVASVKFVNNNATNATTITAVNVTAGTFNLANLNAGASNTNIVVTDQYGVSVVAAANTGVITFADSTSVVAPNVVIQQVTGSVTPTANGTPAAAVTDLDVNEVIKVIVTYVGGASAELTVTRAS
;
A
#
# COMPACT_ATOMS: atom_id res chain seq x y z
N MET A 1 -61.58 5.32 -7.31
CA MET A 1 -62.76 4.53 -6.91
C MET A 1 -62.59 3.14 -7.51
N ARG A 2 -62.78 2.08 -6.71
CA ARG A 2 -62.67 0.65 -7.05
C ARG A 2 -61.29 0.12 -7.51
N GLU A 3 -60.89 -0.94 -6.82
CA GLU A 3 -60.02 -2.02 -7.30
C GLU A 3 -60.79 -2.96 -8.24
N THR A 4 -60.08 -3.86 -8.95
CA THR A 4 -60.32 -5.32 -9.14
C THR A 4 -59.48 -5.79 -10.36
N SER A 5 -58.75 -6.92 -10.48
CA SER A 5 -58.39 -8.13 -9.69
C SER A 5 -58.76 -9.44 -10.44
N ASN A 6 -57.97 -10.52 -10.24
CA ASN A 6 -58.10 -11.90 -10.80
C ASN A 6 -57.64 -12.05 -12.28
N SER A 7 -57.17 -13.22 -12.75
CA SER A 7 -57.30 -14.65 -12.35
C SER A 7 -55.94 -15.40 -12.36
N LEU A 8 -55.64 -16.38 -11.48
CA LEU A 8 -55.95 -17.85 -11.53
C LEU A 8 -55.66 -18.52 -12.89
N SER A 9 -55.13 -19.77 -13.05
CA SER A 9 -54.49 -20.81 -12.18
C SER A 9 -54.03 -22.01 -13.10
N VAL A 10 -53.50 -23.22 -12.76
CA VAL A 10 -53.24 -24.02 -11.53
C VAL A 10 -52.29 -25.23 -11.83
N LEU A 11 -51.65 -25.86 -10.80
CA LEU A 11 -50.91 -27.19 -10.79
C LEU A 11 -49.62 -27.32 -11.66
N ASN A 12 -48.55 -28.05 -11.31
CA ASN A 12 -48.27 -29.30 -10.54
C ASN A 12 -46.77 -29.31 -10.07
N SER A 13 -46.20 -30.17 -9.20
CA SER A 13 -46.66 -31.28 -8.31
C SER A 13 -45.52 -31.71 -7.34
N GLN A 14 -45.87 -32.29 -6.18
CA GLN A 14 -45.06 -33.15 -5.27
C GLN A 14 -43.94 -32.55 -4.38
N GLN A 15 -44.23 -32.54 -3.06
CA GLN A 15 -43.33 -32.70 -1.91
C GLN A 15 -42.91 -34.20 -1.74
N PRO A 16 -42.03 -34.63 -0.78
CA PRO A 16 -41.53 -33.91 0.41
C PRO A 16 -40.00 -34.02 0.71
N LYS A 17 -39.52 -33.26 1.72
CA LYS A 17 -38.44 -33.72 2.63
C LYS A 17 -38.38 -32.91 3.95
N GLN A 18 -38.43 -33.67 5.05
CA GLN A 18 -37.92 -33.42 6.42
C GLN A 18 -38.21 -32.09 7.15
N PHE A 19 -38.77 -32.23 8.36
CA PHE A 19 -38.74 -31.22 9.41
C PHE A 19 -37.31 -31.10 10.00
N ARG A 20 -36.87 -29.88 10.29
CA ARG A 20 -35.81 -29.59 11.28
C ARG A 20 -36.39 -28.72 12.40
N GLY A 21 -35.67 -28.61 13.51
CA GLY A 21 -36.13 -27.96 14.74
C GLY A 21 -36.49 -26.49 14.57
N GLY A 22 -37.29 -25.96 15.49
CA GLY A 22 -37.76 -24.59 15.43
C GLY A 22 -36.77 -23.58 16.00
N GLU A 23 -36.47 -22.54 15.22
CA GLU A 23 -35.82 -21.33 15.72
C GLU A 23 -36.82 -20.48 16.52
N LYS A 24 -36.41 -19.99 17.70
CA LYS A 24 -37.25 -19.20 18.61
C LYS A 24 -37.40 -17.78 18.02
N LYS A 25 -38.61 -17.41 17.59
CA LYS A 25 -38.84 -16.22 16.75
C LYS A 25 -38.86 -14.90 17.55
N VAL A 26 -37.69 -14.36 17.81
CA VAL A 26 -37.41 -13.01 18.35
C VAL A 26 -36.42 -12.29 17.40
N MET A 27 -36.44 -10.98 17.17
CA MET A 27 -37.41 -9.92 17.51
C MET A 27 -37.49 -8.91 16.35
N LYS A 28 -38.44 -7.95 16.39
CA LYS A 28 -38.50 -6.81 15.45
C LYS A 28 -38.65 -5.45 16.13
N LYS A 29 -38.33 -5.37 17.43
CA LYS A 29 -38.44 -4.15 18.25
C LYS A 29 -37.13 -3.82 18.97
N SER A 30 -36.55 -4.79 19.69
CA SER A 30 -35.26 -4.68 20.41
C SER A 30 -34.12 -4.02 19.61
N LEU A 31 -34.09 -4.21 18.29
CA LEU A 31 -33.14 -3.55 17.37
C LEU A 31 -33.15 -2.02 17.49
N SER A 32 -34.29 -1.40 17.85
CA SER A 32 -34.40 0.05 18.06
C SER A 32 -33.82 0.53 19.39
N LEU A 33 -33.71 -0.33 20.39
CA LEU A 33 -33.14 -0.02 21.70
C LEU A 33 -31.61 -0.15 21.65
N LEU A 34 -31.10 -1.25 21.09
CA LEU A 34 -29.67 -1.46 20.84
C LEU A 34 -29.07 -0.33 19.98
N VAL A 35 -29.76 0.10 18.92
CA VAL A 35 -29.33 1.25 18.09
C VAL A 35 -29.28 2.57 18.87
N ALA A 36 -30.13 2.77 19.90
CA ALA A 36 -30.05 3.94 20.76
C ALA A 36 -28.86 3.86 21.72
N ILE A 37 -28.64 2.70 22.34
CA ILE A 37 -27.53 2.43 23.26
C ILE A 37 -26.18 2.60 22.53
N ALA A 38 -26.05 2.02 21.32
CA ALA A 38 -24.87 2.18 20.46
C ALA A 38 -24.54 3.65 20.14
N MET A 39 -25.56 4.50 19.95
CA MET A 39 -25.34 5.93 19.73
C MET A 39 -24.78 6.65 20.97
N VAL A 40 -25.23 6.30 22.18
CA VAL A 40 -24.71 6.87 23.44
C VAL A 40 -23.22 6.54 23.58
N PHE A 41 -22.83 5.27 23.52
CA PHE A 41 -21.42 4.88 23.64
C PHE A 41 -20.53 5.49 22.54
N SER A 42 -21.06 5.66 21.31
CA SER A 42 -20.32 6.32 20.23
C SER A 42 -19.99 7.81 20.49
N MET A 43 -20.74 8.49 21.37
CA MET A 43 -20.45 9.88 21.73
C MET A 43 -19.32 9.99 22.76
N PHE A 44 -19.30 9.12 23.78
CA PHE A 44 -18.28 9.14 24.84
C PHE A 44 -16.85 8.93 24.29
N ALA A 45 -16.69 8.10 23.26
CA ALA A 45 -15.42 7.90 22.57
C ALA A 45 -14.81 9.19 21.99
N THR A 46 -15.60 10.24 21.76
CA THR A 46 -15.11 11.52 21.18
C THR A 46 -14.54 12.52 22.19
N VAL A 47 -14.65 12.22 23.50
CA VAL A 47 -14.35 13.18 24.59
C VAL A 47 -13.00 12.90 25.27
N VAL A 48 -12.40 11.74 25.03
CA VAL A 48 -11.13 11.31 25.63
C VAL A 48 -10.06 11.18 24.54
N SER A 49 -8.81 11.52 24.85
CA SER A 49 -7.71 11.33 23.91
C SER A 49 -7.35 9.84 23.79
N ALA A 50 -6.95 9.38 22.59
CA ALA A 50 -6.77 7.97 22.25
C ALA A 50 -5.58 7.24 22.94
N ALA A 51 -5.25 7.61 24.17
CA ALA A 51 -4.21 7.02 25.02
C ALA A 51 -4.63 6.86 26.50
N GLU A 52 -5.86 7.24 26.88
CA GLU A 52 -6.39 7.10 28.24
C GLU A 52 -7.65 6.21 28.24
N GLU A 53 -7.68 5.19 29.11
CA GLU A 53 -8.89 4.39 29.33
C GLU A 53 -9.94 5.15 30.15
N LEU A 54 -11.22 4.85 29.90
CA LEU A 54 -12.32 5.34 30.73
C LEU A 54 -12.23 4.74 32.15
N THR A 55 -12.26 5.61 33.15
CA THR A 55 -12.36 5.23 34.56
C THR A 55 -13.71 4.54 34.86
N THR A 56 -13.78 3.75 35.93
CA THR A 56 -15.01 3.02 36.29
C THR A 56 -16.20 3.96 36.55
N GLU A 57 -15.96 5.18 37.06
CA GLU A 57 -17.03 6.18 37.24
C GLU A 57 -17.60 6.64 35.89
N GLN A 58 -16.75 6.90 34.88
CA GLN A 58 -17.20 7.26 33.52
C GLN A 58 -17.90 6.09 32.81
N LYS A 59 -17.43 4.85 33.03
CA LYS A 59 -18.11 3.63 32.55
C LYS A 59 -19.51 3.50 33.19
N TYR A 60 -19.65 3.87 34.47
CA TYR A 60 -20.94 3.93 35.17
C TYR A 60 -21.85 5.04 34.62
N GLU A 61 -21.35 6.26 34.43
CA GLU A 61 -22.11 7.38 33.84
C GLU A 61 -22.71 7.01 32.47
N ALA A 62 -21.91 6.41 31.58
CA ALA A 62 -22.37 5.96 30.27
C ALA A 62 -23.45 4.87 30.35
N LEU A 63 -23.33 3.93 31.30
CA LEU A 63 -24.35 2.90 31.56
C LEU A 63 -25.65 3.47 32.15
N VAL A 64 -25.59 4.59 32.88
CA VAL A 64 -26.76 5.31 33.38
C VAL A 64 -27.44 6.11 32.26
N GLU A 65 -26.69 6.79 31.38
CA GLU A 65 -27.27 7.47 30.21
C GLU A 65 -27.89 6.48 29.20
N ALA A 66 -27.27 5.31 29.04
CA ALA A 66 -27.84 4.20 28.27
C ALA A 66 -29.09 3.55 28.93
N GLY A 67 -29.44 3.93 30.17
CA GLY A 67 -30.58 3.39 30.91
C GLY A 67 -30.39 1.95 31.41
N ILE A 68 -29.17 1.43 31.42
CA ILE A 68 -28.82 0.07 31.85
C ILE A 68 -28.62 0.01 33.37
N PHE A 69 -28.05 1.07 33.95
CA PHE A 69 -27.93 1.27 35.39
C PHE A 69 -28.86 2.39 35.89
N GLU A 70 -29.29 2.27 37.14
CA GLU A 70 -29.98 3.34 37.87
C GLU A 70 -29.10 3.88 39.00
N GLY A 71 -29.21 5.19 39.23
CA GLY A 71 -28.59 5.88 40.36
C GLY A 71 -29.26 5.56 41.69
N TYR A 72 -28.53 5.77 42.78
CA TYR A 72 -29.13 5.87 44.12
C TYR A 72 -29.70 7.28 44.35
N ASP A 73 -30.66 7.41 45.28
CA ASP A 73 -31.32 8.68 45.62
C ASP A 73 -30.35 9.78 46.14
N ASP A 74 -29.13 9.40 46.53
CA ASP A 74 -28.07 10.30 46.98
C ASP A 74 -27.16 10.81 45.84
N GLY A 75 -27.26 10.23 44.64
CA GLY A 75 -26.50 10.64 43.45
C GLY A 75 -25.09 10.05 43.34
N GLU A 76 -24.68 9.16 44.24
CA GLU A 76 -23.36 8.51 44.22
C GLU A 76 -23.43 7.12 43.56
N ALA A 77 -22.35 6.69 42.90
CA ALA A 77 -22.31 5.40 42.18
C ALA A 77 -22.26 4.17 43.13
N HIS A 78 -21.68 4.36 44.32
CA HIS A 78 -21.45 3.33 45.36
C HIS A 78 -20.80 2.06 44.81
N LEU A 79 -19.68 2.23 44.09
CA LEU A 79 -18.95 1.13 43.44
C LEU A 79 -18.44 0.07 44.44
N ASP A 80 -18.24 0.44 45.70
CA ASP A 80 -17.79 -0.42 46.81
C ASP A 80 -18.84 -1.43 47.31
N ARG A 81 -20.12 -1.24 46.99
CA ARG A 81 -21.21 -2.06 47.55
C ARG A 81 -21.41 -3.37 46.79
N GLU A 82 -21.66 -4.45 47.52
CA GLU A 82 -22.09 -5.74 46.96
C GLU A 82 -23.46 -5.64 46.27
N MET A 83 -23.66 -6.39 45.17
CA MET A 83 -24.87 -6.33 44.34
C MET A 83 -25.78 -7.57 44.51
N THR A 84 -27.09 -7.36 44.69
CA THR A 84 -28.07 -8.46 44.78
C THR A 84 -28.40 -9.10 43.43
N ARG A 85 -28.78 -10.39 43.45
CA ARG A 85 -29.25 -11.15 42.28
C ARG A 85 -30.45 -10.49 41.57
N ALA A 86 -31.30 -9.76 42.30
CA ALA A 86 -32.39 -8.98 41.73
C ALA A 86 -31.90 -7.79 40.87
N GLN A 87 -30.87 -7.07 41.33
CA GLN A 87 -30.29 -5.94 40.61
C GLN A 87 -29.50 -6.40 39.38
N ALA A 88 -28.73 -7.48 39.52
CA ALA A 88 -28.05 -8.11 38.37
C ALA A 88 -29.05 -8.56 37.30
N ALA A 89 -30.18 -9.17 37.69
CA ALA A 89 -31.23 -9.56 36.75
C ALA A 89 -31.82 -8.36 35.97
N LYS A 90 -32.02 -7.19 36.61
CA LYS A 90 -32.42 -5.97 35.89
C LYS A 90 -31.38 -5.55 34.84
N ILE A 91 -30.12 -5.46 35.23
CA ILE A 91 -29.02 -5.05 34.32
C ILE A 91 -28.88 -6.03 33.15
N ILE A 92 -28.89 -7.35 33.40
CA ILE A 92 -28.80 -8.40 32.38
C ILE A 92 -29.98 -8.33 31.40
N ALA A 93 -31.20 -8.16 31.90
CA ALA A 93 -32.38 -8.04 31.05
C ALA A 93 -32.31 -6.80 30.15
N LEU A 94 -31.88 -5.65 30.68
CA LEU A 94 -31.71 -4.41 29.90
C LEU A 94 -30.60 -4.54 28.85
N LEU A 95 -29.43 -5.07 29.22
CA LEU A 95 -28.32 -5.39 28.29
C LEU A 95 -28.78 -6.31 27.14
N THR A 96 -29.64 -7.29 27.43
CA THR A 96 -30.18 -8.25 26.45
C THR A 96 -31.49 -7.78 25.79
N GLY A 97 -31.80 -6.49 25.87
CA GLY A 97 -32.85 -5.85 25.08
C GLY A 97 -34.29 -6.01 25.61
N TYR A 98 -34.48 -6.16 26.92
CA TYR A 98 -35.80 -6.09 27.55
C TYR A 98 -36.37 -4.66 27.50
N GLU A 99 -37.49 -4.47 26.80
CA GLU A 99 -38.29 -3.24 26.85
C GLU A 99 -39.24 -3.30 28.06
N GLU A 100 -39.10 -2.38 29.03
CA GLU A 100 -39.97 -2.35 30.22
C GLU A 100 -41.46 -2.31 29.85
N GLY A 101 -42.27 -3.13 30.54
CA GLY A 101 -43.69 -3.31 30.22
C GLY A 101 -43.98 -4.33 29.12
N THR A 102 -42.95 -5.02 28.59
CA THR A 102 -43.14 -6.25 27.82
C THR A 102 -43.62 -7.38 28.73
N GLU A 103 -44.64 -8.12 28.29
CA GLU A 103 -45.20 -9.28 28.98
C GLU A 103 -44.21 -10.45 28.98
N VAL A 104 -43.99 -11.07 30.14
CA VAL A 104 -42.99 -12.14 30.37
C VAL A 104 -43.66 -13.35 31.02
N ASP A 105 -43.32 -14.56 30.56
CA ASP A 105 -43.79 -15.82 31.16
C ASP A 105 -43.24 -16.01 32.59
N ASP A 106 -44.08 -16.46 33.54
CA ASP A 106 -43.67 -16.78 34.91
C ASP A 106 -42.73 -18.01 34.94
N ALA A 107 -41.49 -17.81 35.38
CA ALA A 107 -40.50 -18.88 35.56
C ALA A 107 -40.83 -19.82 36.74
N GLY A 108 -41.87 -19.50 37.53
CA GLY A 108 -42.44 -20.35 38.57
C GLY A 108 -41.73 -20.26 39.92
N PHE A 109 -41.01 -19.17 40.17
CA PHE A 109 -40.28 -18.91 41.42
C PHE A 109 -41.23 -18.46 42.54
N THR A 110 -41.10 -19.10 43.71
CA THR A 110 -42.04 -18.94 44.84
C THR A 110 -41.66 -17.84 45.84
N ASP A 111 -40.48 -17.25 45.70
CA ASP A 111 -39.88 -16.28 46.62
C ASP A 111 -39.86 -14.83 46.10
N LEU A 112 -40.25 -14.58 44.84
CA LEU A 112 -40.29 -13.23 44.23
C LEU A 112 -41.25 -12.25 44.92
N LYS A 113 -42.11 -12.72 45.83
CA LYS A 113 -43.08 -11.89 46.57
C LYS A 113 -42.44 -10.77 47.41
N GLY A 114 -41.15 -10.90 47.77
CA GLY A 114 -40.37 -9.85 48.43
C GLY A 114 -39.62 -8.90 47.48
N ALA A 115 -39.60 -9.18 46.18
CA ALA A 115 -38.80 -8.49 45.16
C ALA A 115 -39.64 -8.18 43.91
N THR A 116 -40.89 -7.75 44.10
CA THR A 116 -41.86 -7.58 43.00
C THR A 116 -41.44 -6.57 41.93
N TRP A 117 -40.56 -5.61 42.26
CA TRP A 117 -39.99 -4.68 41.29
C TRP A 117 -39.04 -5.37 40.30
N ALA A 118 -38.40 -6.47 40.71
CA ALA A 118 -37.44 -7.22 39.90
C ALA A 118 -38.06 -8.40 39.15
N ALA A 119 -39.34 -8.71 39.41
CA ALA A 119 -39.95 -9.98 39.01
C ALA A 119 -39.91 -10.23 37.49
N ASP A 120 -40.22 -9.21 36.68
CA ASP A 120 -40.29 -9.35 35.23
C ASP A 120 -38.88 -9.51 34.61
N TYR A 121 -37.89 -8.77 35.10
CA TYR A 121 -36.47 -8.93 34.68
C TYR A 121 -35.91 -10.31 35.08
N ILE A 122 -36.23 -10.79 36.29
CA ILE A 122 -35.84 -12.13 36.77
C ILE A 122 -36.47 -13.21 35.89
N ASN A 123 -37.77 -13.10 35.59
CA ASN A 123 -38.46 -14.01 34.68
C ASN A 123 -37.88 -13.94 33.25
N TYR A 124 -37.49 -12.76 32.77
CA TYR A 124 -36.91 -12.57 31.43
C TYR A 124 -35.54 -13.23 31.31
N ALA A 125 -34.62 -12.94 32.24
CA ALA A 125 -33.28 -13.52 32.25
C ALA A 125 -33.32 -15.06 32.47
N ALA A 126 -34.28 -15.56 33.25
CA ALA A 126 -34.53 -17.01 33.37
C ALA A 126 -35.16 -17.62 32.10
N GLY A 127 -36.04 -16.89 31.40
CA GLY A 127 -36.66 -17.30 30.13
C GLY A 127 -35.72 -17.26 28.92
N LEU A 128 -34.56 -16.60 29.06
CA LEU A 128 -33.41 -16.70 28.16
C LEU A 128 -32.43 -17.83 28.57
N GLY A 129 -32.45 -18.28 29.82
CA GLY A 129 -31.54 -19.29 30.38
C GLY A 129 -30.28 -18.73 31.05
N ILE A 130 -30.05 -17.41 30.97
CA ILE A 130 -28.84 -16.73 31.46
C ILE A 130 -28.77 -16.75 33.00
N LEU A 131 -29.92 -16.74 33.68
CA LEU A 131 -30.00 -16.75 35.14
C LEU A 131 -30.84 -17.91 35.68
N GLU A 132 -30.19 -18.83 36.36
CA GLU A 132 -30.81 -19.99 37.00
C GLU A 132 -31.16 -19.72 38.48
N GLY A 133 -32.21 -20.39 38.97
CA GLY A 133 -32.60 -20.35 40.38
C GLY A 133 -31.92 -21.44 41.22
N LYS A 134 -31.79 -21.22 42.53
CA LYS A 134 -31.08 -22.11 43.49
C LYS A 134 -31.87 -23.39 43.87
N GLY A 135 -32.57 -23.98 42.91
CA GLY A 135 -33.43 -25.15 43.08
C GLY A 135 -34.72 -24.87 43.88
N ASN A 136 -35.51 -25.92 44.14
CA ASN A 136 -36.73 -25.88 44.98
C ASN A 136 -37.74 -24.75 44.66
N LYS A 137 -37.80 -24.30 43.39
CA LYS A 137 -38.58 -23.14 42.95
C LYS A 137 -38.24 -21.84 43.69
N LYS A 138 -36.95 -21.57 43.90
CA LYS A 138 -36.43 -20.33 44.48
C LYS A 138 -35.42 -19.65 43.56
N PHE A 139 -35.51 -18.34 43.44
CA PHE A 139 -34.51 -17.53 42.76
C PHE A 139 -33.46 -16.93 43.72
N ASP A 140 -33.84 -16.76 45.00
CA ASP A 140 -33.06 -16.07 46.04
C ASP A 140 -32.65 -14.63 45.64
N PRO A 141 -33.64 -13.74 45.39
CA PRO A 141 -33.40 -12.39 44.83
C PRO A 141 -32.58 -11.47 45.74
N SER A 142 -32.59 -11.72 47.05
CA SER A 142 -31.91 -10.91 48.06
C SER A 142 -30.48 -11.35 48.37
N ALA A 143 -30.02 -12.48 47.84
CA ALA A 143 -28.62 -12.88 47.97
C ALA A 143 -27.75 -12.14 46.95
N ASN A 144 -26.49 -11.90 47.31
CA ASN A 144 -25.54 -11.23 46.44
C ASN A 144 -25.01 -12.18 45.37
N VAL A 145 -24.68 -11.65 44.20
CA VAL A 145 -24.05 -12.39 43.09
C VAL A 145 -22.58 -12.59 43.41
N LYS A 146 -22.03 -13.79 43.19
CA LYS A 146 -20.58 -14.03 43.28
C LYS A 146 -19.85 -13.63 41.99
N VAL A 147 -18.57 -13.29 42.06
CA VAL A 147 -17.78 -12.96 40.85
C VAL A 147 -17.78 -14.13 39.85
N GLN A 148 -17.64 -15.37 40.31
CA GLN A 148 -17.73 -16.57 39.47
C GLN A 148 -19.12 -16.80 38.85
N GLU A 149 -20.20 -16.34 39.51
CA GLU A 149 -21.55 -16.36 38.92
C GLU A 149 -21.65 -15.30 37.80
N LEU A 150 -21.06 -14.12 38.00
CA LEU A 150 -20.96 -13.06 37.00
C LEU A 150 -20.13 -13.48 35.77
N ALA A 151 -19.05 -14.24 35.97
CA ALA A 151 -18.28 -14.81 34.87
C ALA A 151 -19.12 -15.78 34.01
N LYS A 152 -19.83 -16.75 34.64
CA LYS A 152 -20.77 -17.61 33.89
C LYS A 152 -21.80 -16.78 33.11
N ILE A 153 -22.39 -15.76 33.74
CA ILE A 153 -23.37 -14.89 33.09
C ILE A 153 -22.79 -14.20 31.85
N ALA A 154 -21.54 -13.70 31.89
CA ALA A 154 -20.90 -13.06 30.75
C ALA A 154 -20.64 -14.06 29.59
N VAL A 155 -20.21 -15.29 29.89
CA VAL A 155 -20.07 -16.37 28.90
C VAL A 155 -21.41 -16.69 28.23
N GLU A 156 -22.47 -16.88 29.01
CA GLU A 156 -23.80 -17.27 28.49
C GLU A 156 -24.48 -16.15 27.68
N ILE A 157 -24.15 -14.87 27.94
CA ILE A 157 -24.63 -13.71 27.16
C ILE A 157 -23.93 -13.61 25.81
N LEU A 158 -22.61 -13.84 25.77
CA LEU A 158 -21.79 -13.67 24.56
C LEU A 158 -21.64 -14.96 23.73
N GLY A 159 -21.92 -16.13 24.32
CA GLY A 159 -21.67 -17.43 23.70
C GLY A 159 -20.17 -17.76 23.57
N LEU A 160 -19.34 -17.35 24.53
CA LEU A 160 -17.91 -17.64 24.50
C LEU A 160 -17.64 -19.14 24.54
N GLU A 161 -16.66 -19.61 23.77
CA GLU A 161 -16.11 -20.95 23.95
C GLU A 161 -15.34 -21.00 25.28
N VAL A 162 -15.48 -22.10 26.02
CA VAL A 162 -14.80 -22.33 27.30
C VAL A 162 -13.90 -23.55 27.20
N ASP A 163 -12.68 -23.45 27.72
CA ASP A 163 -11.76 -24.59 27.82
C ASP A 163 -11.94 -25.27 29.19
N GLU A 164 -12.43 -26.51 29.16
CA GLU A 164 -12.70 -27.34 30.35
C GLU A 164 -11.39 -27.79 31.05
N ASP A 165 -10.24 -27.73 30.37
CA ASP A 165 -8.91 -28.05 30.91
C ASP A 165 -8.15 -26.78 31.40
N ALA A 166 -8.78 -25.60 31.40
CA ALA A 166 -8.15 -24.33 31.80
C ALA A 166 -7.82 -24.22 33.30
N GLU A 167 -6.74 -23.49 33.63
CA GLU A 167 -6.35 -23.11 34.99
C GLU A 167 -6.56 -21.60 35.23
N VAL A 168 -6.92 -21.22 36.46
CA VAL A 168 -7.15 -19.82 36.88
C VAL A 168 -6.37 -19.54 38.16
N GLU A 169 -5.68 -18.40 38.23
CA GLU A 169 -5.09 -17.89 39.48
C GLU A 169 -6.16 -17.22 40.35
N GLY A 170 -6.45 -17.79 41.52
CA GLY A 170 -7.38 -17.28 42.56
C GLY A 170 -8.24 -18.38 43.19
N GLU A 171 -9.00 -18.07 44.24
CA GLU A 171 -9.98 -19.02 44.82
C GLU A 171 -11.25 -19.05 43.94
N VAL A 172 -11.60 -20.23 43.42
CA VAL A 172 -12.75 -20.43 42.50
C VAL A 172 -13.34 -21.83 42.68
N ASP A 173 -14.67 -21.96 42.61
CA ASP A 173 -15.30 -23.28 42.64
C ASP A 173 -14.97 -24.08 41.36
N ALA A 174 -14.76 -25.39 41.49
CA ALA A 174 -14.39 -26.28 40.39
C ALA A 174 -15.38 -26.33 39.20
N TRP A 175 -16.63 -25.84 39.36
CA TRP A 175 -17.59 -25.73 38.27
C TRP A 175 -17.43 -24.45 37.44
N ALA A 176 -16.71 -23.45 37.96
CA ALA A 176 -16.64 -22.10 37.40
C ALA A 176 -15.29 -21.78 36.72
N VAL A 177 -14.27 -22.63 36.86
CA VAL A 177 -12.89 -22.39 36.39
C VAL A 177 -12.87 -21.99 34.91
N ALA A 178 -13.43 -22.83 34.03
CA ALA A 178 -13.49 -22.60 32.58
C ALA A 178 -14.23 -21.30 32.21
N TYR A 179 -15.30 -20.96 32.94
CA TYR A 179 -16.06 -19.72 32.75
C TYR A 179 -15.28 -18.48 33.19
N VAL A 180 -14.53 -18.56 34.30
CA VAL A 180 -13.69 -17.46 34.79
C VAL A 180 -12.49 -17.26 33.86
N ALA A 181 -11.85 -18.33 33.39
CA ALA A 181 -10.74 -18.27 32.44
C ALA A 181 -11.13 -17.49 31.16
N ALA A 182 -12.20 -17.90 30.48
CA ALA A 182 -12.65 -17.26 29.24
C ALA A 182 -12.98 -15.77 29.41
N VAL A 183 -13.51 -15.36 30.56
CA VAL A 183 -13.92 -13.97 30.86
C VAL A 183 -12.74 -13.08 31.23
N VAL A 184 -11.73 -13.63 31.93
CA VAL A 184 -10.48 -12.92 32.21
C VAL A 184 -9.62 -12.80 30.95
N GLU A 185 -9.54 -13.86 30.13
CA GLU A 185 -8.85 -13.82 28.83
C GLU A 185 -9.50 -12.83 27.85
N SER A 186 -10.84 -12.76 27.84
CA SER A 186 -11.59 -11.77 27.06
C SER A 186 -11.52 -10.34 27.60
N GLY A 187 -10.81 -10.09 28.71
CA GLY A 187 -10.68 -8.75 29.32
C GLY A 187 -11.96 -8.18 29.94
N LEU A 188 -13.04 -8.97 30.02
CA LEU A 188 -14.36 -8.56 30.51
C LEU A 188 -14.36 -8.28 32.02
N ILE A 189 -13.54 -9.02 32.77
CA ILE A 189 -13.34 -8.88 34.21
C ILE A 189 -11.84 -9.02 34.50
N PRO A 190 -11.20 -8.08 35.23
CA PRO A 190 -9.81 -8.24 35.64
C PRO A 190 -9.65 -9.40 36.62
N ALA A 191 -8.50 -10.09 36.60
CA ALA A 191 -8.20 -11.19 37.52
C ALA A 191 -8.39 -10.81 39.00
N GLN A 192 -8.92 -11.73 39.80
CA GLN A 192 -9.26 -11.56 41.22
C GLN A 192 -8.55 -12.59 42.09
N GLU A 193 -8.29 -12.28 43.37
CA GLU A 193 -7.73 -13.24 44.33
C GLU A 193 -8.77 -14.28 44.81
N ASP A 194 -10.07 -13.92 44.84
CA ASP A 194 -11.19 -14.79 45.21
C ASP A 194 -12.41 -14.49 44.32
N TYR A 195 -12.75 -15.42 43.43
CA TYR A 195 -13.94 -15.35 42.57
C TYR A 195 -15.20 -15.92 43.27
N THR A 196 -15.04 -16.59 44.41
CA THR A 196 -16.15 -17.05 45.24
C THR A 196 -16.74 -15.92 46.10
N ALA A 197 -16.04 -14.78 46.23
CA ALA A 197 -16.53 -13.58 46.90
C ALA A 197 -17.78 -12.98 46.22
N PRO A 198 -18.62 -12.21 46.95
CA PRO A 198 -19.64 -11.36 46.36
C PRO A 198 -19.03 -10.31 45.41
N ALA A 199 -19.66 -10.11 44.25
CA ALA A 199 -19.27 -9.07 43.31
C ALA A 199 -19.73 -7.68 43.80
N VAL A 200 -18.78 -6.76 43.90
CA VAL A 200 -19.03 -5.33 44.15
C VAL A 200 -19.49 -4.63 42.87
N ARG A 201 -20.18 -3.50 43.02
CA ARG A 201 -20.73 -2.70 41.91
C ARG A 201 -19.65 -2.23 40.92
N GLU A 202 -18.43 -1.96 41.37
CA GLU A 202 -17.28 -1.65 40.51
C GLU A 202 -17.08 -2.71 39.43
N LEU A 203 -16.98 -3.97 39.84
CA LEU A 203 -16.71 -5.10 38.95
C LEU A 203 -17.89 -5.36 38.00
N LEU A 204 -19.12 -5.13 38.46
CA LEU A 204 -20.30 -5.24 37.61
C LEU A 204 -20.40 -4.07 36.61
N VAL A 205 -19.97 -2.86 36.95
CA VAL A 205 -19.88 -1.73 36.01
C VAL A 205 -18.86 -2.03 34.92
N ILE A 206 -17.68 -2.56 35.28
CA ILE A 206 -16.65 -2.98 34.33
C ILE A 206 -17.21 -4.05 33.38
N ALA A 207 -17.78 -5.13 33.93
CA ALA A 207 -18.34 -6.23 33.14
C ALA A 207 -19.52 -5.79 32.27
N ALA A 208 -20.45 -5.00 32.80
CA ALA A 208 -21.61 -4.52 32.06
C ALA A 208 -21.25 -3.50 30.97
N TYR A 209 -20.22 -2.68 31.17
CA TYR A 209 -19.72 -1.77 30.15
C TYR A 209 -19.08 -2.56 29.00
N ALA A 210 -18.19 -3.51 29.31
CA ALA A 210 -17.54 -4.34 28.29
C ALA A 210 -18.55 -5.23 27.53
N LEU A 211 -19.53 -5.81 28.24
CA LEU A 211 -20.67 -6.50 27.62
C LEU A 211 -21.48 -5.56 26.73
N ALA A 212 -21.80 -4.33 27.17
CA ALA A 212 -22.54 -3.37 26.36
C ALA A 212 -21.75 -2.95 25.11
N GLU A 213 -20.44 -2.75 25.21
CA GLU A 213 -19.57 -2.43 24.07
C GLU A 213 -19.58 -3.56 23.03
N ILE A 214 -19.38 -4.81 23.44
CA ILE A 214 -19.40 -5.97 22.55
C ILE A 214 -20.81 -6.18 21.94
N ILE A 215 -21.87 -6.18 22.74
CA ILE A 215 -23.26 -6.41 22.28
C ILE A 215 -23.74 -5.32 21.30
N ASN A 216 -23.25 -4.09 21.43
CA ASN A 216 -23.59 -2.97 20.54
C ASN A 216 -22.57 -2.76 19.41
N THR A 217 -21.52 -3.57 19.31
CA THR A 217 -20.60 -3.57 18.16
C THR A 217 -21.31 -4.15 16.94
N PRO A 218 -21.44 -3.42 15.81
CA PRO A 218 -22.11 -3.98 14.63
C PRO A 218 -21.29 -5.11 13.99
N ASP A 219 -21.91 -6.27 13.74
CA ASP A 219 -21.26 -7.41 13.07
C ASP A 219 -20.65 -7.00 11.71
N GLU A 220 -21.46 -6.35 10.86
CA GLU A 220 -21.06 -5.91 9.52
C GLU A 220 -20.64 -4.44 9.50
N LEU A 221 -19.57 -4.13 8.75
CA LEU A 221 -19.14 -2.75 8.47
C LEU A 221 -20.10 -2.10 7.46
N ALA A 222 -20.69 -0.97 7.84
CA ALA A 222 -21.63 -0.19 7.03
C ALA A 222 -21.37 1.32 7.15
N LEU A 223 -21.97 2.10 6.26
CA LEU A 223 -21.94 3.57 6.37
C LEU A 223 -23.06 4.05 7.31
N ALA A 224 -22.68 4.69 8.41
CA ALA A 224 -23.61 5.34 9.32
C ALA A 224 -24.20 6.63 8.72
N SER A 225 -23.38 7.44 8.03
CA SER A 225 -23.88 8.59 7.26
C SER A 225 -22.87 9.11 6.24
N VAL A 226 -23.35 9.93 5.29
CA VAL A 226 -22.51 10.73 4.39
C VAL A 226 -22.97 12.18 4.49
N LYS A 227 -22.04 13.11 4.76
CA LYS A 227 -22.32 14.52 5.06
C LYS A 227 -21.46 15.43 4.18
N ALA A 228 -21.98 16.60 3.79
CA ALA A 228 -21.20 17.64 3.12
C ALA A 228 -20.83 18.71 4.14
N VAL A 229 -19.52 18.90 4.38
CA VAL A 229 -18.98 19.72 5.49
C VAL A 229 -18.10 20.87 5.03
N GLY A 230 -17.98 21.06 3.72
CA GLY A 230 -17.25 22.16 3.10
C GLY A 230 -17.60 22.24 1.61
N SER A 231 -17.27 23.35 0.95
CA SER A 231 -17.59 23.58 -0.47
C SER A 231 -16.97 22.54 -1.42
N LYS A 232 -15.97 21.77 -0.95
CA LYS A 232 -15.36 20.62 -1.63
C LYS A 232 -15.35 19.32 -0.81
N LYS A 233 -15.85 19.32 0.43
CA LYS A 233 -15.58 18.24 1.40
C LYS A 233 -16.82 17.40 1.71
N ILE A 234 -16.67 16.09 1.61
CA ILE A 234 -17.66 15.09 2.03
C ILE A 234 -17.04 14.23 3.13
N GLU A 235 -17.71 14.10 4.26
CA GLU A 235 -17.40 13.08 5.27
C GLU A 235 -18.19 11.80 4.97
N VAL A 236 -17.51 10.66 5.14
CA VAL A 236 -18.07 9.31 5.13
C VAL A 236 -17.89 8.74 6.53
N ASN A 237 -18.99 8.62 7.27
CA ASN A 237 -19.03 8.11 8.64
C ASN A 237 -19.38 6.62 8.58
N PHE A 238 -18.58 5.76 9.20
CA PHE A 238 -18.79 4.31 9.30
C PHE A 238 -19.49 3.97 10.63
N ASN A 239 -20.13 2.80 10.72
CA ASN A 239 -20.78 2.32 11.94
C ASN A 239 -19.81 1.71 12.98
N LYS A 240 -18.60 1.35 12.56
CA LYS A 240 -17.46 0.96 13.40
C LYS A 240 -16.14 1.40 12.76
N ALA A 241 -15.04 1.27 13.49
CA ALA A 241 -13.70 1.55 12.96
C ALA A 241 -13.36 0.65 11.75
N VAL A 242 -12.74 1.22 10.72
CA VAL A 242 -12.23 0.46 9.57
C VAL A 242 -10.88 -0.14 9.93
N GLU A 243 -10.79 -1.47 10.05
CA GLU A 243 -9.56 -2.18 10.44
C GLU A 243 -8.33 -1.77 9.60
N ASP A 244 -8.45 -1.94 8.28
CA ASP A 244 -7.42 -1.63 7.28
C ASP A 244 -7.92 -0.58 6.29
N THR A 245 -7.64 0.68 6.62
CA THR A 245 -7.97 1.85 5.80
C THR A 245 -7.23 1.90 4.45
N SER A 246 -6.15 1.12 4.26
CA SER A 246 -5.40 1.10 3.00
C SER A 246 -6.16 0.42 1.85
N LYS A 247 -7.11 -0.45 2.19
CA LYS A 247 -8.01 -1.11 1.22
C LYS A 247 -9.17 -0.24 0.76
N ALA A 248 -9.42 0.91 1.39
CA ALA A 248 -10.59 1.75 1.12
C ALA A 248 -10.50 2.46 -0.24
N SER A 249 -11.37 2.11 -1.18
CA SER A 249 -11.48 2.74 -2.50
C SER A 249 -12.77 3.57 -2.60
N PHE A 250 -12.62 4.89 -2.65
CA PHE A 250 -13.74 5.85 -2.66
C PHE A 250 -14.09 6.32 -4.09
N VAL A 251 -15.35 6.14 -4.50
CA VAL A 251 -15.88 6.65 -5.76
C VAL A 251 -17.09 7.54 -5.48
N VAL A 252 -17.03 8.80 -5.90
CA VAL A 252 -18.13 9.77 -5.73
C VAL A 252 -18.77 10.07 -7.08
N LYS A 253 -20.10 10.07 -7.16
CA LYS A 253 -20.87 10.36 -8.39
C LYS A 253 -22.06 11.27 -8.11
N LYS A 254 -22.33 12.20 -9.02
CA LYS A 254 -23.57 12.99 -9.09
C LYS A 254 -24.43 12.44 -10.23
N GLY A 255 -25.42 11.62 -9.88
CA GLY A 255 -26.11 10.78 -10.87
C GLY A 255 -25.13 9.82 -11.57
N THR A 256 -24.98 9.94 -12.90
CA THR A 256 -24.03 9.15 -13.70
C THR A 256 -22.63 9.75 -13.80
N VAL A 257 -22.44 11.03 -13.41
CA VAL A 257 -21.17 11.76 -13.60
C VAL A 257 -20.26 11.60 -12.38
N SER A 258 -19.02 11.16 -12.58
CA SER A 258 -18.02 11.08 -11.51
C SER A 258 -17.61 12.47 -10.99
N ALA A 259 -17.49 12.60 -9.68
CA ALA A 259 -16.84 13.72 -9.01
C ALA A 259 -15.49 13.23 -8.47
N ASN A 260 -14.39 13.78 -9.01
CA ASN A 260 -13.06 13.30 -8.69
C ASN A 260 -12.67 13.63 -7.24
N VAL A 261 -12.25 12.63 -6.49
CA VAL A 261 -11.61 12.78 -5.17
C VAL A 261 -10.14 13.14 -5.39
N ALA A 262 -9.67 14.19 -4.73
CA ALA A 262 -8.29 14.67 -4.76
C ALA A 262 -7.49 14.21 -3.53
N LYS A 263 -8.15 14.09 -2.36
CA LYS A 263 -7.59 13.54 -1.12
C LYS A 263 -8.66 12.74 -0.38
N SER A 264 -8.26 11.64 0.26
CA SER A 264 -9.07 10.89 1.23
C SER A 264 -8.24 10.65 2.48
N GLU A 265 -8.78 10.96 3.65
CA GLU A 265 -8.06 10.94 4.93
C GLU A 265 -8.97 10.46 6.05
N PHE A 266 -8.53 9.47 6.83
CA PHE A 266 -9.26 8.96 7.99
C PHE A 266 -8.88 9.72 9.28
N ASN A 267 -9.80 9.81 10.23
CA ASN A 267 -9.48 10.18 11.61
C ASN A 267 -8.68 9.07 12.32
N ALA A 268 -8.14 9.39 13.51
CA ALA A 268 -7.38 8.44 14.33
C ALA A 268 -8.17 7.15 14.64
N ASP A 269 -9.47 7.32 14.91
CA ASP A 269 -10.41 6.26 15.30
C ASP A 269 -10.89 5.41 14.11
N LYS A 270 -10.42 5.73 12.89
CA LYS A 270 -10.71 5.07 11.60
C LYS A 270 -12.22 4.93 11.26
N ASN A 271 -13.11 5.65 11.94
CA ASN A 271 -14.56 5.57 11.77
C ASN A 271 -15.14 6.74 10.94
N VAL A 272 -14.34 7.74 10.58
CA VAL A 272 -14.69 8.83 9.65
C VAL A 272 -13.60 9.02 8.60
N ALA A 273 -13.98 8.98 7.32
CA ALA A 273 -13.12 9.37 6.20
C ALA A 273 -13.58 10.71 5.60
N THR A 274 -12.69 11.70 5.58
CA THR A 274 -12.89 12.98 4.89
C THR A 274 -12.40 12.87 3.45
N LEU A 275 -13.28 13.14 2.49
CA LEU A 275 -13.01 13.18 1.05
C LEU A 275 -13.01 14.64 0.57
N GLU A 276 -11.88 15.11 0.05
CA GLU A 276 -11.79 16.39 -0.64
C GLU A 276 -11.92 16.17 -2.16
N LEU A 277 -12.85 16.88 -2.81
CA LEU A 277 -13.10 16.80 -4.24
C LEU A 277 -12.29 17.85 -5.02
N SER A 278 -11.90 17.52 -6.26
CA SER A 278 -11.20 18.45 -7.15
C SER A 278 -12.04 19.71 -7.45
N SER A 279 -13.36 19.55 -7.56
CA SER A 279 -14.33 20.58 -7.92
C SER A 279 -15.30 20.88 -6.77
N LYS A 280 -15.86 22.10 -6.72
CA LYS A 280 -16.88 22.45 -5.73
C LYS A 280 -18.15 21.60 -5.87
N LEU A 281 -18.78 21.32 -4.73
CA LEU A 281 -20.11 20.75 -4.64
C LEU A 281 -21.15 21.70 -5.23
N THR A 282 -22.16 21.14 -5.91
CA THR A 282 -23.22 21.88 -6.60
C THR A 282 -24.57 21.25 -6.27
N GLU A 283 -25.67 21.94 -6.57
CA GLU A 283 -27.01 21.51 -6.16
C GLU A 283 -27.43 20.15 -6.75
N GLY A 284 -27.78 19.19 -5.89
CA GLY A 284 -28.23 17.84 -6.27
C GLY A 284 -27.76 16.73 -5.32
N GLU A 285 -28.10 15.49 -5.65
CA GLU A 285 -27.71 14.29 -4.88
C GLU A 285 -26.36 13.74 -5.38
N TYR A 286 -25.44 13.52 -4.44
CA TYR A 286 -24.18 12.79 -4.62
C TYR A 286 -24.29 11.42 -3.95
N THR A 287 -23.91 10.36 -4.66
CA THR A 287 -23.72 9.02 -4.13
C THR A 287 -22.23 8.77 -3.95
N VAL A 288 -21.84 8.30 -2.76
CA VAL A 288 -20.51 7.78 -2.46
C VAL A 288 -20.58 6.26 -2.45
N THR A 289 -19.62 5.61 -3.08
CA THR A 289 -19.39 4.16 -3.05
C THR A 289 -18.03 3.90 -2.42
N VAL A 290 -17.97 2.96 -1.47
CA VAL A 290 -16.73 2.52 -0.82
C VAL A 290 -16.54 1.04 -1.13
N SER A 291 -15.44 0.70 -1.80
CA SER A 291 -15.08 -0.66 -2.20
C SER A 291 -13.80 -1.11 -1.49
N GLY A 292 -13.58 -2.43 -1.42
CA GLY A 292 -12.34 -3.04 -0.91
C GLY A 292 -12.31 -3.32 0.60
N LEU A 293 -13.26 -2.77 1.37
CA LEU A 293 -13.42 -3.05 2.80
C LEU A 293 -14.34 -4.25 3.09
N THR A 294 -15.21 -4.60 2.15
CA THR A 294 -16.27 -5.61 2.24
C THR A 294 -16.48 -6.25 0.86
N GLU A 295 -17.03 -7.48 0.79
CA GLU A 295 -17.31 -8.14 -0.50
C GLU A 295 -18.28 -7.34 -1.37
N THR A 296 -19.33 -6.77 -0.76
CA THR A 296 -20.25 -5.84 -1.40
C THR A 296 -19.82 -4.40 -1.13
N ALA A 297 -19.78 -3.56 -2.16
CA ALA A 297 -19.38 -2.17 -2.01
C ALA A 297 -20.45 -1.37 -1.25
N LEU A 298 -20.05 -0.71 -0.17
CA LEU A 298 -20.94 0.10 0.66
C LEU A 298 -21.35 1.36 -0.10
N THR A 299 -22.60 1.81 0.06
CA THR A 299 -23.09 3.03 -0.62
C THR A 299 -23.83 3.96 0.34
N GLY A 300 -23.59 5.25 0.18
CA GLY A 300 -24.20 6.31 0.99
C GLY A 300 -24.47 7.54 0.13
N LYS A 301 -25.35 8.43 0.59
CA LYS A 301 -25.85 9.56 -0.19
C LYS A 301 -25.88 10.85 0.61
N VAL A 302 -25.62 11.96 -0.07
CA VAL A 302 -25.76 13.31 0.46
C VAL A 302 -26.39 14.23 -0.58
N THR A 303 -27.37 15.04 -0.18
CA THR A 303 -27.97 16.07 -1.02
C THR A 303 -27.37 17.41 -0.66
N THR A 304 -26.77 18.08 -1.64
CA THR A 304 -26.09 19.38 -1.47
C THR A 304 -26.86 20.50 -2.17
N THR A 305 -26.72 21.73 -1.71
CA THR A 305 -27.04 22.93 -2.48
C THR A 305 -25.79 23.48 -3.15
N ASN A 306 -25.95 24.42 -4.08
CA ASN A 306 -24.83 25.27 -4.50
C ASN A 306 -24.25 26.02 -3.29
N GLU A 307 -22.97 26.36 -3.35
CA GLU A 307 -22.33 27.28 -2.39
C GLU A 307 -23.06 28.62 -2.37
N LYS A 308 -23.30 29.17 -1.16
CA LYS A 308 -23.94 30.46 -0.97
C LYS A 308 -23.44 31.14 0.31
N VAL A 309 -23.38 32.46 0.28
CA VAL A 309 -23.14 33.29 1.47
C VAL A 309 -24.27 33.10 2.48
N THR A 310 -23.92 32.99 3.76
CA THR A 310 -24.87 32.88 4.87
C THR A 310 -24.67 33.96 5.92
N LYS A 311 -23.43 34.38 6.19
CA LYS A 311 -23.09 35.45 7.14
C LYS A 311 -22.04 36.38 6.55
N ILE A 312 -22.27 37.68 6.69
CA ILE A 312 -21.26 38.75 6.56
C ILE A 312 -21.05 39.32 7.96
N GLU A 313 -19.82 39.64 8.30
CA GLU A 313 -19.42 40.12 9.63
C GLU A 313 -18.41 41.25 9.48
N VAL A 314 -18.64 42.39 10.14
CA VAL A 314 -17.63 43.43 10.29
C VAL A 314 -16.80 43.07 11.52
N LEU A 315 -15.49 42.92 11.33
CA LEU A 315 -14.60 42.32 12.33
C LEU A 315 -14.10 43.32 13.38
N SER A 316 -14.08 44.62 13.05
CA SER A 316 -13.59 45.68 13.94
C SER A 316 -14.73 46.39 14.69
N THR A 317 -14.46 46.81 15.92
CA THR A 317 -15.35 47.63 16.76
C THR A 317 -15.13 49.14 16.59
N VAL A 318 -14.08 49.53 15.87
CA VAL A 318 -13.71 50.92 15.53
C VAL A 318 -13.38 51.03 14.04
N ALA A 319 -13.29 52.25 13.50
CA ALA A 319 -12.80 52.50 12.15
C ALA A 319 -11.41 53.18 12.22
N PRO A 320 -10.30 52.44 12.06
CA PRO A 320 -8.96 53.04 12.03
C PRO A 320 -8.77 53.92 10.79
N LEU A 321 -8.13 55.07 11.00
CA LEU A 321 -7.50 55.85 9.93
C LEU A 321 -6.42 55.03 9.22
N VAL A 322 -6.21 55.30 7.93
CA VAL A 322 -5.16 54.69 7.10
C VAL A 322 -3.93 55.59 7.06
N ASP A 323 -2.74 54.99 7.17
CA ASP A 323 -1.44 55.68 7.12
C ASP A 323 -1.19 56.29 5.73
N GLY A 324 -1.00 57.61 5.68
CA GLY A 324 -0.87 58.39 4.45
C GLY A 324 0.49 58.25 3.77
N SER A 325 0.81 57.05 3.28
CA SER A 325 2.12 56.74 2.67
C SER A 325 2.22 57.03 1.16
N ASP A 326 1.18 57.62 0.54
CA ASP A 326 1.24 58.14 -0.84
C ASP A 326 1.55 59.65 -0.83
N ALA A 327 2.02 60.19 -1.96
CA ALA A 327 2.52 61.56 -2.05
C ALA A 327 1.42 62.65 -2.07
N ASP A 328 0.17 62.31 -1.76
CA ASP A 328 -0.99 63.19 -1.73
C ASP A 328 -1.53 63.36 -0.30
N THR A 329 -1.25 64.53 0.30
CA THR A 329 -1.55 64.82 1.71
C THR A 329 -3.01 65.25 1.92
N THR A 330 -3.97 64.52 1.37
CA THR A 330 -5.41 64.90 1.35
C THR A 330 -6.40 63.79 1.72
N LYS A 331 -5.92 62.60 2.12
CA LYS A 331 -6.73 61.42 2.42
C LYS A 331 -6.65 61.04 3.91
N ASP A 332 -7.74 61.25 4.65
CA ASP A 332 -7.93 60.70 6.02
C ASP A 332 -8.83 59.44 5.93
N ASP A 333 -8.51 58.53 5.00
CA ASP A 333 -9.37 57.40 4.64
C ASP A 333 -9.45 56.35 5.76
N LEU A 334 -10.51 55.53 5.76
CA LEU A 334 -10.73 54.49 6.77
C LEU A 334 -10.61 53.09 6.14
N SER A 335 -10.01 52.13 6.86
CA SER A 335 -9.96 50.72 6.43
C SER A 335 -10.57 49.81 7.50
N ILE A 336 -11.67 49.14 7.16
CA ILE A 336 -12.51 48.41 8.11
C ILE A 336 -12.59 46.93 7.68
N PRO A 337 -11.99 45.98 8.42
CA PRO A 337 -11.97 44.57 8.04
C PRO A 337 -13.37 43.92 8.15
N TYR A 338 -13.69 43.07 7.17
CA TYR A 338 -14.91 42.27 7.12
C TYR A 338 -14.62 40.82 6.71
N LYS A 339 -15.53 39.91 7.08
CA LYS A 339 -15.50 38.49 6.70
C LYS A 339 -16.82 38.08 6.07
N VAL A 340 -16.75 37.20 5.07
CA VAL A 340 -17.89 36.52 4.47
C VAL A 340 -17.71 35.01 4.65
N THR A 341 -18.77 34.31 5.05
CA THR A 341 -18.77 32.85 5.18
C THR A 341 -19.88 32.19 4.39
N ASN A 342 -19.62 30.98 3.89
CA ASN A 342 -20.58 30.16 3.18
C ASN A 342 -21.41 29.28 4.14
N GLN A 343 -22.31 28.44 3.62
CA GLN A 343 -23.17 27.59 4.47
C GLN A 343 -22.43 26.54 5.31
N TYR A 344 -21.15 26.30 5.06
CA TYR A 344 -20.30 25.36 5.79
C TYR A 344 -19.39 26.09 6.81
N GLY A 345 -19.49 27.41 6.93
CA GLY A 345 -18.63 28.23 7.80
C GLY A 345 -17.26 28.56 7.23
N GLU A 346 -16.93 28.09 6.02
CA GLU A 346 -15.68 28.42 5.32
C GLU A 346 -15.62 29.90 4.98
N ASP A 347 -14.43 30.50 5.06
CA ASP A 347 -14.18 31.88 4.66
C ASP A 347 -14.14 31.99 3.13
N VAL A 348 -15.06 32.78 2.56
CA VAL A 348 -15.18 33.02 1.12
C VAL A 348 -14.93 34.47 0.73
N THR A 349 -14.45 35.30 1.67
CA THR A 349 -14.28 36.76 1.51
C THR A 349 -13.54 37.14 0.23
N LYS A 350 -12.44 36.43 -0.08
CA LYS A 350 -11.60 36.67 -1.28
C LYS A 350 -12.26 36.31 -2.61
N THR A 351 -13.33 35.53 -2.58
CA THR A 351 -14.07 35.06 -3.76
C THR A 351 -15.47 35.66 -3.89
N THR A 352 -15.88 36.53 -2.96
CA THR A 352 -17.24 37.08 -2.91
C THR A 352 -17.23 38.60 -3.02
N SER A 353 -17.77 39.11 -4.14
CA SER A 353 -18.06 40.53 -4.31
C SER A 353 -19.23 40.95 -3.43
N VAL A 354 -18.99 41.89 -2.51
CA VAL A 354 -20.04 42.52 -1.70
C VAL A 354 -20.13 44.01 -2.03
N TYR A 355 -21.30 44.60 -1.82
CA TYR A 355 -21.54 46.03 -2.01
C TYR A 355 -21.65 46.72 -0.66
N THR A 356 -21.20 47.98 -0.59
CA THR A 356 -21.32 48.80 0.61
C THR A 356 -22.16 50.04 0.34
N SER A 357 -22.82 50.57 1.37
CA SER A 357 -23.54 51.85 1.28
C SER A 357 -22.63 53.09 1.31
N LEU A 358 -21.35 52.88 1.59
CA LEU A 358 -20.30 53.89 1.76
C LEU A 358 -18.94 53.22 1.51
N GLY A 359 -18.01 53.93 0.86
CA GLY A 359 -16.70 53.37 0.46
C GLY A 359 -16.77 52.26 -0.59
N THR A 360 -15.71 51.45 -0.66
CA THR A 360 -15.52 50.32 -1.58
C THR A 360 -15.11 49.08 -0.80
N ALA A 361 -15.74 47.91 -1.07
CA ALA A 361 -15.29 46.64 -0.51
C ALA A 361 -14.19 45.99 -1.37
N ASN A 362 -13.02 45.81 -0.78
CA ASN A 362 -11.87 45.15 -1.38
C ASN A 362 -11.80 43.68 -0.95
N ALA A 363 -12.40 42.80 -1.75
CA ALA A 363 -12.48 41.37 -1.48
C ALA A 363 -11.11 40.69 -1.30
N ALA A 364 -10.10 41.08 -2.08
CA ALA A 364 -8.76 40.47 -2.02
C ALA A 364 -8.08 40.68 -0.65
N ASN A 365 -8.30 41.85 -0.05
CA ASN A 365 -7.75 42.26 1.24
C ASN A 365 -8.71 42.01 2.42
N GLY A 366 -10.01 41.80 2.17
CA GLY A 366 -11.03 41.62 3.21
C GLY A 366 -11.36 42.90 3.98
N VAL A 367 -11.28 44.07 3.33
CA VAL A 367 -11.52 45.38 3.96
C VAL A 367 -12.52 46.22 3.19
N VAL A 368 -13.26 47.06 3.89
CA VAL A 368 -13.99 48.20 3.32
C VAL A 368 -13.11 49.43 3.44
N GLU A 369 -12.74 50.02 2.32
CA GLU A 369 -11.97 51.25 2.19
C GLU A 369 -12.97 52.41 2.03
N ILE A 370 -12.99 53.37 2.97
CA ILE A 370 -13.90 54.53 2.93
C ILE A 370 -13.08 55.81 2.77
N ASP A 371 -13.05 56.32 1.54
CA ASP A 371 -12.46 57.62 1.20
C ASP A 371 -13.09 58.79 1.97
N GLY A 372 -12.28 59.74 2.44
CA GLY A 372 -12.80 60.99 3.00
C GLY A 372 -11.85 61.82 3.86
N THR A 373 -12.46 62.62 4.74
CA THR A 373 -11.80 63.54 5.67
C THR A 373 -12.40 63.33 7.07
N TYR A 374 -11.93 62.31 7.77
CA TYR A 374 -12.46 61.85 9.06
C TYR A 374 -11.52 62.19 10.22
N LYS A 375 -12.08 62.37 11.43
CA LYS A 375 -11.32 62.67 12.65
C LYS A 375 -11.60 61.63 13.73
N VAL A 376 -10.59 61.38 14.56
CA VAL A 376 -10.72 60.50 15.74
C VAL A 376 -11.89 61.00 16.62
N GLY A 377 -12.90 60.14 16.81
CA GLY A 377 -14.14 60.46 17.51
C GLY A 377 -15.37 60.67 16.61
N ASP A 378 -15.22 60.83 15.29
CA ASP A 378 -16.35 60.85 14.36
C ASP A 378 -17.07 59.48 14.33
N ILE A 379 -18.35 59.46 13.93
CA ILE A 379 -19.14 58.23 13.84
C ILE A 379 -19.47 57.94 12.38
N VAL A 380 -19.11 56.74 11.91
CA VAL A 380 -19.37 56.28 10.54
C VAL A 380 -20.31 55.07 10.59
N ALA A 381 -21.43 55.17 9.89
CA ALA A 381 -22.43 54.11 9.78
C ALA A 381 -22.56 53.66 8.32
N PHE A 382 -22.51 52.35 8.09
CA PHE A 382 -22.57 51.77 6.75
C PHE A 382 -23.15 50.34 6.77
N THR A 383 -23.65 49.91 5.62
CA THR A 383 -24.18 48.55 5.40
C THR A 383 -23.31 47.83 4.38
N ILE A 384 -22.95 46.58 4.65
CA ILE A 384 -22.41 45.64 3.64
C ILE A 384 -23.54 44.69 3.23
N ILE A 385 -23.69 44.42 1.92
CA ILE A 385 -24.67 43.48 1.37
C ILE A 385 -24.09 42.60 0.25
N HIS A 386 -24.34 41.30 0.34
CA HIS A 386 -24.19 40.35 -0.76
C HIS A 386 -25.54 40.23 -1.47
N GLN A 387 -25.64 40.75 -2.69
CA GLN A 387 -26.93 40.95 -3.36
C GLN A 387 -27.63 39.63 -3.73
N GLU A 388 -26.89 38.61 -4.17
CA GLU A 388 -27.48 37.34 -4.66
C GLU A 388 -28.20 36.54 -3.56
N THR A 389 -27.76 36.65 -2.31
CA THR A 389 -28.35 35.96 -1.15
C THR A 389 -29.15 36.90 -0.24
N ALA A 390 -29.19 38.20 -0.55
CA ALA A 390 -29.69 39.28 0.30
C ALA A 390 -29.06 39.33 1.72
N THR A 391 -27.94 38.65 1.96
CA THR A 391 -27.24 38.67 3.24
C THR A 391 -26.62 40.04 3.46
N SER A 392 -26.87 40.67 4.60
CA SER A 392 -26.31 41.99 4.93
C SER A 392 -25.93 42.12 6.40
N VAL A 393 -25.04 43.07 6.68
CA VAL A 393 -24.67 43.51 8.03
C VAL A 393 -24.61 45.03 8.05
N VAL A 394 -25.13 45.64 9.12
CA VAL A 394 -25.04 47.08 9.38
C VAL A 394 -24.02 47.30 10.49
N ALA A 395 -23.06 48.19 10.26
CA ALA A 395 -22.06 48.58 11.24
C ALA A 395 -22.16 50.09 11.54
N THR A 396 -21.86 50.46 12.77
CA THR A 396 -21.75 51.86 13.21
C THR A 396 -20.54 51.93 14.13
N LEU A 397 -19.48 52.55 13.65
CA LEU A 397 -18.15 52.52 14.26
C LEU A 397 -17.69 53.95 14.58
N THR A 398 -16.93 54.10 15.66
CA THR A 398 -16.23 55.36 15.95
C THR A 398 -14.87 55.35 15.27
N VAL A 399 -14.50 56.47 14.64
CA VAL A 399 -13.21 56.66 13.99
C VAL A 399 -12.11 56.71 15.05
N SER A 400 -11.03 55.97 14.82
CA SER A 400 -9.90 55.80 15.72
C SER A 400 -8.57 56.13 15.04
N ALA A 401 -7.51 56.28 15.83
CA ALA A 401 -6.16 56.46 15.29
C ALA A 401 -5.74 55.22 14.47
N GLU A 402 -4.74 55.41 13.59
CA GLU A 402 -4.17 54.34 12.77
C GLU A 402 -3.89 53.05 13.57
N SER A 403 -4.25 51.90 13.01
CA SER A 403 -3.81 50.62 13.58
C SER A 403 -2.28 50.52 13.50
N LYS A 404 -1.64 50.01 14.55
CA LYS A 404 -0.21 49.62 14.56
C LYS A 404 -0.09 48.31 15.34
N ILE A 405 0.83 47.41 14.93
CA ILE A 405 0.97 46.10 15.58
C ILE A 405 1.32 46.26 17.07
N ALA A 406 0.54 45.61 17.93
CA ALA A 406 0.54 45.76 19.39
C ALA A 406 0.69 44.42 20.15
N GLU A 407 0.27 43.30 19.54
CA GLU A 407 0.53 41.94 20.03
C GLU A 407 1.23 41.10 18.97
N LEU A 408 2.07 40.16 19.42
CA LEU A 408 2.84 39.26 18.59
C LEU A 408 2.86 37.87 19.24
N ALA A 409 2.78 36.83 18.41
CA ALA A 409 3.10 35.45 18.77
C ALA A 409 3.82 34.78 17.59
N VAL A 410 4.78 33.89 17.86
CA VAL A 410 5.38 33.02 16.84
C VAL A 410 4.86 31.61 17.06
N THR A 411 4.06 31.11 16.12
CA THR A 411 3.32 29.84 16.28
C THR A 411 4.14 28.61 15.91
N GLY A 412 5.21 28.77 15.11
CA GLY A 412 6.13 27.69 14.81
C GLY A 412 7.10 27.99 13.67
N LEU A 413 8.02 27.05 13.46
CA LEU A 413 8.87 26.97 12.28
C LEU A 413 8.16 26.16 11.18
N TYR A 414 8.14 26.66 9.95
CA TYR A 414 7.38 26.10 8.83
C TYR A 414 8.24 25.95 7.57
N ASN A 415 8.11 24.80 6.90
CA ASN A 415 8.63 24.51 5.57
C ASN A 415 7.54 23.78 4.78
N LYS A 416 7.36 24.13 3.50
CA LYS A 416 6.26 23.63 2.66
C LYS A 416 6.27 22.11 2.41
N ASP A 417 7.41 21.46 2.58
CA ASP A 417 7.60 20.03 2.35
C ASP A 417 7.69 19.23 3.68
N GLY A 418 7.41 19.86 4.83
CA GLY A 418 7.46 19.22 6.15
C GLY A 418 8.87 18.88 6.65
N LYS A 419 9.92 19.45 6.05
CA LYS A 419 11.32 19.10 6.37
C LYS A 419 11.77 19.65 7.71
N THR A 420 12.74 18.96 8.32
CA THR A 420 13.52 19.44 9.46
C THR A 420 14.66 20.36 9.00
N LEU A 421 15.04 21.33 9.85
CA LEU A 421 16.11 22.28 9.58
C LEU A 421 17.47 21.72 10.06
N SER A 422 18.44 21.58 9.16
CA SER A 422 19.78 21.03 9.45
C SER A 422 20.89 21.81 8.73
N GLU A 423 22.15 21.47 9.02
CA GLU A 423 23.32 22.05 8.33
C GLU A 423 23.40 21.78 6.82
N ASP A 424 22.56 20.88 6.28
CA ASP A 424 22.43 20.63 4.83
C ASP A 424 21.28 21.45 4.19
N THR A 425 20.44 22.12 4.99
CA THR A 425 19.36 22.97 4.47
C THR A 425 19.92 24.24 3.83
N ASN A 426 19.79 24.36 2.51
CA ASN A 426 20.01 25.61 1.79
C ASN A 426 18.75 26.49 1.81
N LEU A 427 18.73 27.48 2.70
CA LEU A 427 17.60 28.40 2.90
C LEU A 427 17.34 29.38 1.73
N SER A 428 18.08 29.27 0.62
CA SER A 428 17.78 29.99 -0.63
C SER A 428 16.99 29.16 -1.65
N SER A 429 16.95 27.83 -1.49
CA SER A 429 16.17 26.90 -2.33
C SER A 429 15.11 26.13 -1.54
N ASP A 430 15.35 25.89 -0.26
CA ASP A 430 14.49 25.16 0.64
C ASP A 430 14.05 26.11 1.77
N LEU A 431 12.94 26.81 1.52
CA LEU A 431 12.57 27.98 2.31
C LEU A 431 11.94 27.58 3.65
N PHE A 432 12.46 28.15 4.74
CA PHE A 432 11.89 28.03 6.08
C PHE A 432 11.39 29.40 6.56
N TYR A 433 10.35 29.37 7.37
CA TYR A 433 9.65 30.55 7.84
C TYR A 433 9.30 30.41 9.33
N LEU A 434 9.34 31.50 10.08
CA LEU A 434 8.63 31.61 11.34
C LEU A 434 7.22 32.13 11.06
N LEU A 435 6.20 31.37 11.44
CA LEU A 435 4.80 31.80 11.33
C LEU A 435 4.46 32.79 12.44
N VAL A 436 3.90 33.94 12.09
CA VAL A 436 3.68 35.07 13.01
C VAL A 436 2.20 35.43 13.07
N ASP A 437 1.60 35.26 14.24
CA ASP A 437 0.27 35.78 14.53
C ASP A 437 0.42 37.15 15.21
N ALA A 438 0.28 38.21 14.41
CA ALA A 438 0.34 39.60 14.86
C ALA A 438 -1.07 40.19 14.99
N LYS A 439 -1.27 41.06 15.99
CA LYS A 439 -2.50 41.85 16.14
C LYS A 439 -2.21 43.33 16.36
N ASP A 440 -3.12 44.21 15.95
CA ASP A 440 -3.07 45.64 16.26
C ASP A 440 -3.58 45.97 17.68
N GLN A 441 -3.57 47.25 18.05
CA GLN A 441 -4.01 47.72 19.37
C GLN A 441 -5.53 47.60 19.60
N TYR A 442 -6.30 47.23 18.58
CA TYR A 442 -7.74 46.98 18.64
C TYR A 442 -8.05 45.47 18.68
N GLY A 443 -7.01 44.62 18.65
CA GLY A 443 -7.10 43.16 18.68
C GLY A 443 -7.25 42.50 17.31
N MET A 444 -7.17 43.27 16.21
CA MET A 444 -7.37 42.77 14.86
C MET A 444 -6.12 42.11 14.31
N ALA A 445 -6.27 40.94 13.67
CA ALA A 445 -5.15 40.22 13.07
C ALA A 445 -4.53 41.00 11.90
N VAL A 446 -3.20 41.15 11.90
CA VAL A 446 -2.45 41.89 10.87
C VAL A 446 -1.67 40.92 10.00
N THR A 447 -2.09 40.78 8.74
CA THR A 447 -1.45 39.89 7.75
C THR A 447 -0.55 40.62 6.74
N ASN A 448 -0.51 41.97 6.77
CA ASN A 448 0.26 42.78 5.84
C ASN A 448 1.76 42.81 6.20
N ALA A 449 2.60 42.25 5.33
CA ALA A 449 4.05 42.15 5.53
C ALA A 449 4.79 43.49 5.52
N ALA A 450 4.34 44.48 4.74
CA ALA A 450 4.92 45.83 4.76
C ALA A 450 4.65 46.50 6.12
N LYS A 451 3.43 46.34 6.64
CA LYS A 451 3.05 46.81 7.98
C LYS A 451 3.80 46.09 9.11
N ALA A 452 4.05 44.79 8.97
CA ALA A 452 4.93 44.07 9.89
C ALA A 452 6.36 44.63 9.86
N THR A 453 6.85 45.04 8.69
CA THR A 453 8.20 45.63 8.52
C THR A 453 8.33 47.04 9.14
N SER A 454 7.25 47.82 9.24
CA SER A 454 7.26 49.12 9.95
C SER A 454 7.03 49.00 11.46
N ASP A 455 6.12 48.12 11.87
CA ASP A 455 5.59 48.10 13.24
C ASP A 455 6.35 47.15 14.17
N VAL A 456 7.26 46.31 13.64
CA VAL A 456 7.98 45.27 14.39
C VAL A 456 9.49 45.39 14.21
N ILE A 457 10.23 45.52 15.32
CA ILE A 457 11.68 45.28 15.37
C ILE A 457 11.93 43.77 15.43
N VAL A 458 12.82 43.28 14.58
CA VAL A 458 13.38 41.92 14.65
C VAL A 458 14.77 42.00 15.28
N ASN A 459 15.06 41.13 16.24
CA ASN A 459 16.37 40.96 16.86
C ASN A 459 16.72 39.47 16.94
N GLU A 460 17.99 39.12 16.75
CA GLU A 460 18.45 37.73 16.75
C GLU A 460 19.67 37.54 17.65
N THR A 461 19.74 36.42 18.36
CA THR A 461 20.90 36.13 19.23
C THR A 461 22.12 35.60 18.48
N ASN A 462 21.95 34.95 17.31
CA ASN A 462 23.07 34.37 16.57
C ASN A 462 22.85 34.30 15.05
N ILE A 463 23.16 35.39 14.34
CA ILE A 463 23.16 35.49 12.87
C ILE A 463 24.15 34.54 12.16
N GLY A 464 24.98 33.81 12.91
CA GLY A 464 25.91 32.81 12.39
C GLY A 464 25.29 31.42 12.16
N VAL A 465 24.08 31.17 12.68
CA VAL A 465 23.33 29.90 12.59
C VAL A 465 22.28 29.96 11.48
N VAL A 466 21.43 30.99 11.54
CA VAL A 466 20.45 31.43 10.52
C VAL A 466 20.34 32.95 10.58
N VAL A 467 19.70 33.57 9.59
CA VAL A 467 19.43 35.02 9.56
C VAL A 467 17.95 35.29 9.26
N ALA A 468 17.32 36.18 10.02
CA ALA A 468 15.99 36.68 9.74
C ALA A 468 15.98 37.54 8.47
N GLY A 469 15.10 37.19 7.54
CA GLY A 469 14.85 37.90 6.29
C GLY A 469 13.76 38.96 6.41
N ALA A 470 13.03 39.16 5.32
CA ALA A 470 11.86 40.03 5.30
C ALA A 470 10.63 39.32 5.87
N PHE A 471 9.67 40.12 6.36
CA PHE A 471 8.29 39.66 6.48
C PHE A 471 7.70 39.38 5.09
N THR A 472 6.85 38.36 5.02
CA THR A 472 6.15 37.93 3.81
C THR A 472 4.83 37.25 4.23
N THR A 473 4.06 36.77 3.26
CA THR A 473 2.87 35.94 3.51
C THR A 473 3.05 34.55 2.92
N VAL A 474 2.62 33.54 3.66
CA VAL A 474 2.64 32.13 3.23
C VAL A 474 1.24 31.54 3.36
N THR A 475 0.91 30.56 2.51
CA THR A 475 -0.31 29.78 2.64
C THR A 475 -0.04 28.54 3.49
N VAL A 476 -0.84 28.36 4.54
CA VAL A 476 -0.85 27.19 5.43
C VAL A 476 -2.31 26.76 5.56
N ASP A 477 -2.63 25.50 5.26
CA ASP A 477 -3.99 24.92 5.30
C ASP A 477 -5.06 25.75 4.55
N GLY A 478 -4.64 26.39 3.44
CA GLY A 478 -5.47 27.29 2.64
C GLY A 478 -5.61 28.72 3.18
N ALA A 479 -5.22 28.97 4.44
CA ALA A 479 -5.22 30.30 5.05
C ALA A 479 -3.93 31.07 4.73
N THR A 480 -4.03 32.38 4.50
CA THR A 480 -2.86 33.26 4.34
C THR A 480 -2.37 33.72 5.72
N LYS A 481 -1.20 33.26 6.14
CA LYS A 481 -0.51 33.67 7.38
C LYS A 481 0.58 34.72 7.08
N LEU A 482 0.80 35.63 8.02
CA LEU A 482 2.03 36.43 8.07
C LEU A 482 3.18 35.54 8.52
N ALA A 483 4.36 35.73 7.94
CA ALA A 483 5.55 34.99 8.31
C ALA A 483 6.83 35.82 8.14
N LEU A 484 7.87 35.44 8.87
CA LEU A 484 9.22 35.97 8.73
C LEU A 484 10.09 34.89 8.07
N GLN A 485 10.65 35.18 6.89
CA GLN A 485 11.52 34.23 6.19
C GLN A 485 12.85 34.04 6.93
N LEU A 486 13.39 32.83 6.93
CA LEU A 486 14.77 32.54 7.35
C LEU A 486 15.69 32.40 6.13
N ASN A 487 16.90 32.91 6.27
CA ASN A 487 17.95 32.92 5.25
C ASN A 487 19.24 32.27 5.77
N ASN A 488 20.09 31.83 4.84
CA ASN A 488 21.44 31.34 5.15
C ASN A 488 22.29 32.44 5.82
N PRO A 489 23.18 32.11 6.77
CA PRO A 489 24.18 33.05 7.29
C PRO A 489 25.03 33.68 6.18
N ALA A 490 25.44 34.94 6.39
CA ALA A 490 26.29 35.65 5.43
C ALA A 490 27.56 34.83 5.12
N THR A 491 27.88 34.68 3.82
CA THR A 491 28.96 33.83 3.26
C THR A 491 28.76 32.31 3.37
N LYS A 492 27.55 31.83 3.74
CA LYS A 492 27.19 30.40 3.73
C LYS A 492 26.14 30.07 2.66
N THR A 493 26.19 28.83 2.18
CA THR A 493 25.21 28.24 1.24
C THR A 493 24.16 27.37 1.91
N THR A 494 24.32 27.08 3.20
CA THR A 494 23.38 26.36 4.05
C THR A 494 23.30 27.00 5.44
N ALA A 495 22.30 26.63 6.22
CA ALA A 495 22.25 26.90 7.66
C ALA A 495 23.46 26.25 8.39
N VAL A 496 23.79 26.72 9.59
CA VAL A 496 24.94 26.22 10.37
C VAL A 496 24.45 25.67 11.71
N VAL A 497 24.96 24.51 12.12
CA VAL A 497 24.59 23.82 13.37
C VAL A 497 24.60 24.78 14.57
N GLY A 498 23.51 24.77 15.35
CA GLY A 498 23.38 25.55 16.56
C GLY A 498 21.97 26.07 16.80
N GLN A 499 21.86 27.12 17.60
CA GLN A 499 20.59 27.79 17.91
C GLN A 499 20.73 29.30 17.72
N SER A 500 19.70 29.91 17.13
CA SER A 500 19.46 31.36 17.17
C SER A 500 18.06 31.60 17.73
N THR A 501 17.93 32.51 18.68
CA THR A 501 16.64 32.95 19.20
C THR A 501 16.24 34.22 18.44
N VAL A 502 15.19 34.12 17.65
CA VAL A 502 14.59 35.24 16.94
C VAL A 502 13.54 35.87 17.84
N MET A 503 13.64 37.17 18.10
CA MET A 503 12.72 37.94 18.92
C MET A 503 12.09 39.06 18.09
N LEU A 504 10.77 39.08 18.07
CA LEU A 504 9.93 40.10 17.43
C LEU A 504 9.41 41.05 18.51
N ILE A 505 9.53 42.37 18.32
CA ILE A 505 9.13 43.39 19.30
C ILE A 505 8.18 44.38 18.62
N SER A 506 6.99 44.62 19.19
CA SER A 506 6.12 45.72 18.77
C SER A 506 6.75 47.07 19.08
N ASN A 507 6.89 47.91 18.05
CA ASN A 507 7.35 49.30 18.17
C ASN A 507 6.33 50.20 18.91
N THR A 508 5.09 49.72 19.08
CA THR A 508 3.98 50.48 19.68
C THR A 508 3.80 50.18 21.16
N THR A 509 3.95 48.91 21.58
CA THR A 509 3.67 48.47 22.96
C THR A 509 4.89 47.90 23.70
N GLY A 510 5.98 47.58 23.00
CA GLY A 510 7.10 46.82 23.57
C GLY A 510 6.78 45.35 23.89
N LYS A 511 5.54 44.87 23.63
CA LYS A 511 5.24 43.43 23.68
C LYS A 511 6.12 42.72 22.67
N ASN A 512 6.66 41.57 23.08
CA ASN A 512 7.57 40.78 22.26
C ASN A 512 7.20 39.30 22.28
N ALA A 513 7.63 38.59 21.25
CA ALA A 513 7.53 37.14 21.11
C ALA A 513 8.87 36.59 20.61
N SER A 514 9.30 35.45 21.15
CA SER A 514 10.58 34.83 20.82
C SER A 514 10.43 33.38 20.42
N HIS A 515 11.20 32.94 19.41
CA HIS A 515 11.25 31.55 18.98
C HIS A 515 12.70 31.08 18.84
N ASN A 516 12.98 29.85 19.26
CA ASN A 516 14.31 29.24 19.15
C ASN A 516 14.40 28.47 17.83
N VAL A 517 15.06 29.04 16.82
CA VAL A 517 15.43 28.30 15.62
C VAL A 517 16.64 27.43 15.95
N VAL A 518 16.43 26.12 15.92
CA VAL A 518 17.48 25.10 16.08
C VAL A 518 17.82 24.54 14.71
N VAL A 519 19.10 24.56 14.36
CA VAL A 519 19.66 23.91 13.17
C VAL A 519 20.37 22.63 13.64
N ALA A 520 19.82 21.48 13.26
CA ALA A 520 20.39 20.19 13.64
C ALA A 520 21.74 19.92 12.94
N GLU A 521 22.62 19.19 13.63
CA GLU A 521 23.72 18.49 12.97
C GLU A 521 23.15 17.37 12.10
N ALA A 522 23.68 17.19 10.89
CA ALA A 522 23.26 16.08 10.04
C ALA A 522 23.95 14.78 10.47
N ALA A 523 23.36 13.63 10.12
CA ALA A 523 23.96 12.33 10.40
C ALA A 523 25.37 12.23 9.80
N ARG A 524 26.34 11.87 10.66
CA ARG A 524 27.77 11.76 10.34
C ARG A 524 28.26 10.42 10.83
N ALA A 525 28.99 9.70 9.98
CA ALA A 525 29.61 8.44 10.37
C ALA A 525 30.65 8.70 11.46
N ASP A 526 30.45 8.07 12.61
CA ASP A 526 31.35 8.12 13.76
C ASP A 526 32.05 6.77 13.95
N VAL A 527 31.30 5.66 13.94
CA VAL A 527 31.80 4.29 14.02
C VAL A 527 31.50 3.53 12.72
N ILE A 528 32.43 2.67 12.29
CA ILE A 528 32.18 1.68 11.22
C ILE A 528 32.78 0.32 11.62
N ASN A 529 31.98 -0.73 11.50
CA ASN A 529 32.42 -2.12 11.58
C ASN A 529 32.57 -2.66 10.16
N LEU A 530 33.75 -3.20 9.84
CA LEU A 530 33.99 -3.96 8.61
C LEU A 530 33.98 -5.45 8.96
N GLN A 531 33.04 -6.20 8.40
CA GLN A 531 32.94 -7.64 8.64
C GLN A 531 33.77 -8.43 7.63
N GLN A 532 34.15 -9.66 7.99
CA GLN A 532 34.93 -10.53 7.11
C GLN A 532 34.08 -10.97 5.91
N PRO A 533 34.49 -10.72 4.64
CA PRO A 533 33.81 -11.28 3.48
C PRO A 533 33.94 -12.80 3.46
N GLU A 534 32.84 -13.46 3.11
CA GLU A 534 32.70 -14.92 2.96
C GLU A 534 33.64 -15.46 1.86
N LEU A 535 33.72 -14.77 0.73
CA LEU A 535 34.66 -15.04 -0.35
C LEU A 535 35.07 -13.74 -1.06
N VAL A 536 36.34 -13.65 -1.46
CA VAL A 536 36.81 -12.71 -2.48
C VAL A 536 37.64 -13.49 -3.50
N ALA A 537 37.11 -13.66 -4.71
CA ALA A 537 37.79 -14.35 -5.81
C ALA A 537 38.47 -13.35 -6.76
N LYS A 538 39.65 -13.72 -7.26
CA LYS A 538 40.42 -12.92 -8.22
C LYS A 538 39.67 -12.74 -9.55
N GLY A 539 39.54 -11.50 -9.99
CA GLY A 539 38.81 -11.14 -11.21
C GLY A 539 37.31 -10.87 -11.00
N GLU A 540 36.79 -11.08 -9.79
CA GLU A 540 35.42 -10.72 -9.39
C GLU A 540 35.42 -9.47 -8.50
N LYS A 541 34.27 -8.82 -8.33
CA LYS A 541 34.11 -7.73 -7.36
C LYS A 541 33.94 -8.31 -5.95
N ALA A 542 34.46 -7.63 -4.93
CA ALA A 542 34.23 -8.00 -3.54
C ALA A 542 33.07 -7.20 -2.95
N LEU A 543 32.29 -7.83 -2.06
CA LEU A 543 31.32 -7.18 -1.19
C LEU A 543 31.72 -7.46 0.25
N ILE A 544 32.22 -6.44 0.95
CA ILE A 544 32.55 -6.50 2.37
C ILE A 544 31.31 -6.09 3.16
N PRO A 545 30.74 -6.89 4.08
CA PRO A 545 29.59 -6.45 4.87
C PRO A 545 29.97 -5.34 5.87
N VAL A 546 29.07 -4.38 6.08
CA VAL A 546 29.34 -3.15 6.84
C VAL A 546 28.17 -2.80 7.76
N GLU A 547 28.52 -2.43 9.00
CA GLU A 547 27.63 -1.68 9.89
C GLU A 547 28.27 -0.31 10.15
N ALA A 548 27.48 0.75 10.18
CA ALA A 548 27.98 2.09 10.45
C ALA A 548 27.00 2.84 11.35
N PHE A 549 27.53 3.63 12.28
CA PHE A 549 26.77 4.29 13.32
C PHE A 549 27.17 5.77 13.44
N ASP A 550 26.20 6.59 13.84
CA ASP A 550 26.44 7.98 14.21
C ASP A 550 27.04 8.10 15.63
N LYS A 551 27.29 9.34 16.06
CA LYS A 551 27.87 9.67 17.37
C LYS A 551 26.97 9.31 18.58
N ASP A 552 25.67 9.09 18.35
CA ASP A 552 24.68 8.80 19.38
C ASP A 552 24.32 7.30 19.42
N GLY A 553 24.82 6.52 18.45
CA GLY A 553 24.68 5.06 18.37
C GLY A 553 23.64 4.57 17.36
N ASN A 554 23.03 5.45 16.57
CA ASN A 554 22.01 5.04 15.60
C ASN A 554 22.66 4.47 14.32
N ALA A 555 22.06 3.43 13.74
CA ALA A 555 22.56 2.81 12.52
C ALA A 555 22.32 3.70 11.27
N ILE A 556 23.39 4.08 10.59
CA ILE A 556 23.34 4.87 9.35
C ILE A 556 23.01 3.92 8.19
N THR A 557 21.71 3.80 7.86
CA THR A 557 21.24 2.89 6.80
C THR A 557 21.14 3.52 5.41
N ASP A 558 21.54 4.78 5.26
CA ASP A 558 21.67 5.50 3.99
C ASP A 558 23.11 5.46 3.49
N VAL A 559 23.29 5.00 2.24
CA VAL A 559 24.60 4.91 1.60
C VAL A 559 25.10 6.25 1.05
N ASN A 560 24.25 7.25 0.85
CA ASN A 560 24.70 8.57 0.41
C ASN A 560 25.49 9.24 1.55
N SER A 561 24.94 9.20 2.77
CA SER A 561 25.61 9.60 4.01
C SER A 561 26.95 8.89 4.20
N LEU A 562 27.03 7.58 3.95
CA LEU A 562 28.29 6.81 4.06
C LEU A 562 29.31 7.09 2.96
N ASN A 563 28.88 7.44 1.75
CA ASN A 563 29.78 7.85 0.66
C ASN A 563 30.12 9.36 0.69
N HIS A 564 29.49 10.16 1.58
CA HIS A 564 29.65 11.62 1.57
C HIS A 564 31.07 12.06 1.95
N ALA A 565 31.71 12.85 1.09
CA ALA A 565 33.15 13.16 1.12
C ALA A 565 33.68 13.76 2.44
N THR A 566 32.82 14.38 3.27
CA THR A 566 33.17 15.00 4.56
C THR A 566 32.30 14.57 5.75
N LYS A 567 31.35 13.63 5.54
CA LYS A 567 30.43 13.14 6.60
C LYS A 567 30.33 11.62 6.67
N GLY A 568 30.70 10.91 5.61
CA GLY A 568 30.71 9.47 5.53
C GLY A 568 32.04 8.85 5.91
N VAL A 569 32.42 7.80 5.19
CA VAL A 569 33.60 6.99 5.50
C VAL A 569 34.55 6.95 4.31
N LYS A 570 35.78 7.42 4.51
CA LYS A 570 36.86 7.37 3.54
C LYS A 570 37.55 6.01 3.59
N VAL A 571 37.48 5.25 2.51
CA VAL A 571 38.21 3.99 2.36
C VAL A 571 39.55 4.21 1.67
N THR A 572 40.58 3.48 2.11
CA THR A 572 41.92 3.47 1.53
C THR A 572 42.48 2.04 1.49
N GLY A 573 43.50 1.79 0.65
CA GLY A 573 44.07 0.46 0.37
C GLY A 573 43.52 -0.18 -0.91
N VAL A 574 42.40 0.32 -1.43
CA VAL A 574 41.78 -0.05 -2.71
C VAL A 574 41.32 1.22 -3.45
N THR A 575 40.95 1.07 -4.73
CA THR A 575 40.50 2.16 -5.60
C THR A 575 39.09 1.90 -6.13
N GLY A 576 38.29 2.97 -6.31
CA GLY A 576 36.92 2.88 -6.84
C GLY A 576 35.90 2.19 -5.93
N SER A 577 36.21 1.97 -4.66
CA SER A 577 35.30 1.32 -3.70
C SER A 577 34.21 2.26 -3.20
N LYS A 578 32.98 1.78 -3.05
CA LYS A 578 31.81 2.55 -2.60
C LYS A 578 30.88 1.75 -1.70
N PHE A 579 30.16 2.41 -0.80
CA PHE A 579 29.11 1.77 -0.02
C PHE A 579 27.85 1.61 -0.87
N ILE A 580 27.26 0.41 -0.84
CA ILE A 580 26.01 0.05 -1.52
C ILE A 580 25.08 -0.68 -0.54
N LYS A 581 23.79 -0.73 -0.87
CA LYS A 581 22.76 -1.43 -0.10
C LYS A 581 22.10 -2.48 -0.99
N ASN A 582 21.81 -3.65 -0.43
CA ASN A 582 21.02 -4.71 -1.05
C ASN A 582 20.18 -5.41 0.02
N ASP A 583 19.44 -6.45 -0.36
CA ASP A 583 18.48 -7.16 0.50
C ASP A 583 19.13 -7.83 1.73
N LYS A 584 20.47 -8.00 1.74
CA LYS A 584 21.26 -8.54 2.85
C LYS A 584 21.93 -7.46 3.73
N GLY A 585 21.67 -6.17 3.48
CA GLY A 585 22.23 -5.05 4.26
C GLY A 585 23.14 -4.12 3.47
N ILE A 586 24.09 -3.48 4.17
CA ILE A 586 25.06 -2.54 3.58
C ILE A 586 26.41 -3.24 3.36
N PHE A 587 27.00 -2.96 2.20
CA PHE A 587 28.27 -3.53 1.78
C PHE A 587 29.18 -2.45 1.23
N LEU A 588 30.47 -2.52 1.52
CA LEU A 588 31.50 -1.85 0.75
C LEU A 588 31.81 -2.71 -0.49
N GLU A 589 31.38 -2.22 -1.65
CA GLU A 589 31.73 -2.80 -2.95
C GLU A 589 33.14 -2.38 -3.35
N ILE A 590 33.96 -3.35 -3.75
CA ILE A 590 35.32 -3.12 -4.25
C ILE A 590 35.43 -3.68 -5.68
N PRO A 591 35.72 -2.84 -6.70
CA PRO A 591 35.80 -3.28 -8.09
C PRO A 591 36.84 -4.38 -8.36
N ALA A 592 36.50 -5.28 -9.29
CA ALA A 592 37.32 -6.43 -9.70
C ALA A 592 38.74 -6.07 -10.18
N SER A 593 38.94 -4.85 -10.69
CA SER A 593 40.24 -4.31 -11.09
C SER A 593 41.27 -4.29 -9.97
N ASN A 594 40.84 -4.17 -8.70
CA ASN A 594 41.72 -4.23 -7.53
C ASN A 594 42.29 -5.65 -7.30
N PHE A 595 41.68 -6.68 -7.88
CA PHE A 595 41.99 -8.09 -7.60
C PHE A 595 42.53 -8.86 -8.82
N ALA A 596 42.13 -8.49 -10.03
CA ALA A 596 42.44 -9.22 -11.26
C ALA A 596 43.95 -9.45 -11.51
N ALA A 597 44.80 -8.48 -11.14
CA ALA A 597 46.25 -8.54 -11.34
C ALA A 597 47.04 -9.20 -10.18
N LEU A 598 46.38 -9.61 -9.10
CA LEU A 598 47.05 -10.14 -7.90
C LEU A 598 47.52 -11.59 -8.09
N THR A 599 48.47 -12.02 -7.26
CA THR A 599 48.80 -13.44 -7.08
C THR A 599 47.71 -14.14 -6.25
N ASP A 600 47.52 -15.44 -6.48
CA ASP A 600 46.49 -16.20 -5.78
C ASP A 600 46.85 -16.33 -4.29
N ASN A 601 45.87 -16.14 -3.40
CA ASN A 601 46.05 -15.94 -1.94
C ASN A 601 46.85 -14.69 -1.55
N ALA A 602 46.88 -13.64 -2.39
CA ALA A 602 47.34 -12.32 -1.97
C ALA A 602 46.48 -11.76 -0.81
N ILE A 603 47.11 -11.11 0.16
CA ILE A 603 46.43 -10.43 1.26
C ILE A 603 46.19 -8.97 0.85
N VAL A 604 44.95 -8.50 0.94
CA VAL A 604 44.56 -7.11 0.76
C VAL A 604 44.18 -6.54 2.13
N SER A 605 44.64 -5.31 2.39
CA SER A 605 44.30 -4.55 3.59
C SER A 605 43.55 -3.29 3.19
N ILE A 606 42.39 -3.06 3.78
CA ILE A 606 41.61 -1.83 3.63
C ILE A 606 41.51 -1.11 4.97
N VAL A 607 41.61 0.22 4.95
CA VAL A 607 41.39 1.08 6.11
C VAL A 607 40.23 2.01 5.81
N ALA A 608 39.16 1.87 6.58
CA ALA A 608 38.02 2.76 6.60
C ALA A 608 38.21 3.82 7.71
N GLN A 609 38.09 5.09 7.36
CA GLN A 609 38.17 6.22 8.29
C GLN A 609 36.84 6.98 8.28
N THR A 610 36.22 7.13 9.44
CA THR A 610 34.96 7.87 9.62
C THR A 610 35.19 9.38 9.65
N ALA A 611 34.12 10.19 9.56
CA ALA A 611 34.23 11.65 9.56
C ALA A 611 34.86 12.20 10.85
N ASN A 612 34.67 11.50 11.98
CA ASN A 612 35.29 11.80 13.28
C ASN A 612 36.70 11.17 13.43
N PHE A 613 37.35 10.81 12.32
CA PHE A 613 38.69 10.24 12.22
C PHE A 613 38.91 8.88 12.92
N LYS A 614 37.87 8.22 13.44
CA LYS A 614 37.98 6.83 13.94
C LYS A 614 38.30 5.92 12.76
N VAL A 615 39.10 4.88 13.00
CA VAL A 615 39.63 3.99 11.93
C VAL A 615 39.35 2.53 12.23
N THR A 616 38.91 1.82 11.21
CA THR A 616 38.68 0.36 11.21
C THR A 616 39.45 -0.23 10.04
N THR A 617 40.28 -1.25 10.31
CA THR A 617 41.11 -1.92 9.32
C THR A 617 40.63 -3.36 9.15
N LEU A 618 40.45 -3.79 7.91
CA LEU A 618 40.15 -5.18 7.57
C LEU A 618 41.21 -5.74 6.62
N THR A 619 41.72 -6.93 6.94
CA THR A 619 42.65 -7.69 6.08
C THR A 619 41.98 -8.98 5.63
N PHE A 620 41.88 -9.21 4.32
CA PHE A 620 41.29 -10.42 3.75
C PHE A 620 42.19 -11.04 2.67
N THR A 621 42.00 -12.32 2.40
CA THR A 621 42.78 -13.08 1.41
C THR A 621 42.00 -13.21 0.10
N VAL A 622 42.55 -12.72 -1.00
CA VAL A 622 42.00 -12.86 -2.35
C VAL A 622 42.32 -14.26 -2.87
N LYS A 623 41.29 -15.08 -3.06
CA LYS A 623 41.40 -16.45 -3.57
C LYS A 623 41.60 -16.46 -5.10
N ALA A 624 41.98 -17.62 -5.63
CA ALA A 624 42.15 -17.82 -7.07
C ALA A 624 40.86 -17.47 -7.85
N ALA A 625 40.99 -17.26 -9.16
CA ALA A 625 39.83 -17.00 -10.02
C ALA A 625 38.90 -18.23 -10.07
N ALA A 626 37.59 -18.01 -10.11
CA ALA A 626 36.62 -19.09 -10.20
C ALA A 626 36.77 -19.88 -11.51
N ILE A 627 36.82 -21.20 -11.40
CA ILE A 627 36.92 -22.14 -12.53
C ILE A 627 35.96 -23.32 -12.29
N PRO A 628 35.31 -23.87 -13.34
CA PRO A 628 34.51 -25.08 -13.23
C PRO A 628 35.29 -26.23 -12.60
N THR A 629 34.72 -26.86 -11.57
CA THR A 629 35.30 -28.08 -10.97
C THR A 629 34.34 -29.24 -10.88
N VAL A 630 33.04 -28.99 -10.69
CA VAL A 630 32.01 -30.02 -10.53
C VAL A 630 30.85 -29.75 -11.48
N ILE A 631 30.40 -30.79 -12.18
CA ILE A 631 29.06 -30.80 -12.78
C ILE A 631 28.14 -31.39 -11.71
N VAL A 632 27.06 -30.69 -11.37
CA VAL A 632 26.08 -31.13 -10.37
C VAL A 632 24.99 -31.99 -11.03
N GLY A 633 24.68 -31.70 -12.28
CA GLY A 633 23.68 -32.41 -13.08
C GLY A 633 23.18 -31.55 -14.24
N THR A 634 21.96 -31.82 -14.69
CA THR A 634 21.26 -30.98 -15.67
C THR A 634 20.52 -29.85 -14.96
N ASP A 635 20.17 -28.80 -15.71
CA ASP A 635 19.18 -27.82 -15.29
C ASP A 635 17.74 -28.42 -15.25
N SER A 636 16.77 -27.57 -14.90
CA SER A 636 15.34 -27.90 -14.84
C SER A 636 14.60 -27.80 -16.18
N GLY A 637 15.22 -27.29 -17.24
CA GLY A 637 14.66 -27.22 -18.59
C GLY A 637 14.96 -28.46 -19.44
N PHE A 638 16.05 -29.17 -19.14
CA PHE A 638 16.43 -30.39 -19.83
C PHE A 638 15.59 -31.59 -19.38
N SER A 639 14.60 -31.99 -20.21
CA SER A 639 13.89 -33.26 -20.00
C SER A 639 14.86 -34.44 -20.09
N LYS A 640 14.87 -35.27 -19.04
CA LYS A 640 15.60 -36.54 -18.95
C LYS A 640 14.84 -37.72 -19.56
N THR A 641 13.57 -37.52 -19.92
CA THR A 641 12.74 -38.54 -20.58
C THR A 641 12.63 -38.23 -22.07
N LEU A 642 12.90 -39.24 -22.90
CA LEU A 642 12.86 -39.22 -24.36
C LEU A 642 11.83 -40.24 -24.88
N LYS A 643 11.20 -39.95 -26.01
CA LYS A 643 10.43 -40.93 -26.78
C LYS A 643 11.37 -41.86 -27.55
N ALA A 644 10.97 -43.11 -27.80
CA ALA A 644 11.72 -44.04 -28.61
C ALA A 644 12.09 -43.44 -29.99
N SER A 645 13.34 -43.60 -30.41
CA SER A 645 13.96 -43.00 -31.61
C SER A 645 14.06 -41.46 -31.64
N GLU A 646 13.82 -40.74 -30.53
CA GLU A 646 14.09 -39.30 -30.40
C GLU A 646 15.59 -38.99 -30.43
N VAL A 647 15.99 -37.84 -30.98
CA VAL A 647 17.36 -37.29 -30.85
C VAL A 647 17.30 -35.97 -30.06
N ARG A 648 18.10 -35.88 -29.00
CA ARG A 648 18.15 -34.76 -28.06
C ARG A 648 19.58 -34.28 -27.87
N ASN A 649 19.83 -32.99 -28.06
CA ASN A 649 21.15 -32.40 -27.84
C ASN A 649 21.32 -31.97 -26.37
N ILE A 650 22.52 -32.15 -25.82
CA ILE A 650 22.95 -31.61 -24.52
C ILE A 650 24.13 -30.65 -24.71
N ALA A 651 24.03 -29.46 -24.13
CA ALA A 651 24.99 -28.36 -24.21
C ALA A 651 25.31 -27.79 -22.82
N VAL A 652 26.19 -26.78 -22.72
CA VAL A 652 26.47 -26.10 -21.43
C VAL A 652 25.19 -25.51 -20.83
N SER A 653 24.33 -24.90 -21.66
CA SER A 653 23.03 -24.32 -21.28
C SER A 653 21.94 -25.37 -21.01
N ASN A 654 22.35 -26.54 -20.53
CA ASN A 654 21.50 -27.62 -20.03
C ASN A 654 22.04 -28.18 -18.69
N LEU A 655 23.09 -27.59 -18.12
CA LEU A 655 23.88 -28.15 -17.02
C LEU A 655 23.99 -27.18 -15.85
N VAL A 656 24.00 -27.73 -14.63
CA VAL A 656 24.40 -27.01 -13.43
C VAL A 656 25.86 -27.33 -13.15
N VAL A 657 26.71 -26.30 -13.15
CA VAL A 657 28.18 -26.42 -13.02
C VAL A 657 28.67 -25.48 -11.92
N GLU A 658 29.45 -26.01 -10.98
CA GLU A 658 29.97 -25.28 -9.82
C GLU A 658 31.47 -25.01 -9.92
N ASP A 659 31.88 -23.86 -9.38
CA ASP A 659 33.27 -23.50 -9.20
C ASP A 659 33.93 -24.22 -7.99
N GLN A 660 35.23 -24.00 -7.78
CA GLN A 660 35.96 -24.58 -6.64
C GLN A 660 35.50 -24.07 -5.25
N TYR A 661 34.49 -23.20 -5.19
CA TYR A 661 33.91 -22.64 -3.97
C TYR A 661 32.45 -23.08 -3.78
N GLY A 662 31.93 -24.00 -4.61
CA GLY A 662 30.55 -24.48 -4.53
C GLY A 662 29.52 -23.47 -5.04
N ARG A 663 29.91 -22.54 -5.93
CA ARG A 663 29.01 -21.54 -6.51
C ARG A 663 28.67 -21.92 -7.94
N VAL A 664 27.37 -21.94 -8.26
CA VAL A 664 26.89 -22.16 -9.63
C VAL A 664 27.41 -21.06 -10.56
N MET A 665 28.08 -21.47 -11.63
CA MET A 665 28.68 -20.58 -12.62
C MET A 665 27.70 -20.22 -13.74
N SER A 666 27.91 -19.06 -14.38
CA SER A 666 27.14 -18.71 -15.59
C SER A 666 27.62 -19.49 -16.81
N ASP A 667 26.71 -19.81 -17.73
CA ASP A 667 27.00 -20.42 -19.03
C ASP A 667 28.19 -19.78 -19.74
N ALA A 668 28.23 -18.44 -19.80
CA ALA A 668 29.30 -17.70 -20.45
C ALA A 668 30.66 -17.92 -19.77
N SER A 669 30.70 -18.01 -18.44
CA SER A 669 31.92 -18.32 -17.68
C SER A 669 32.40 -19.76 -17.95
N VAL A 670 31.48 -20.73 -18.00
CA VAL A 670 31.78 -22.13 -18.28
C VAL A 670 32.25 -22.29 -19.73
N GLN A 671 31.51 -21.76 -20.71
CA GLN A 671 31.86 -21.78 -22.13
C GLN A 671 33.23 -21.13 -22.40
N ALA A 672 33.55 -20.02 -21.73
CA ALA A 672 34.86 -19.38 -21.82
C ALA A 672 35.99 -20.26 -21.25
N TYR A 673 35.75 -20.94 -20.12
CA TYR A 673 36.70 -21.92 -19.56
C TYR A 673 36.92 -23.14 -20.47
N LEU A 674 35.86 -23.60 -21.13
CA LEU A 674 35.86 -24.68 -22.14
C LEU A 674 36.47 -24.25 -23.50
N THR A 675 37.26 -23.18 -23.53
CA THR A 675 38.12 -22.83 -24.66
C THR A 675 39.55 -23.36 -24.46
N GLY A 676 40.35 -23.37 -25.54
CA GLY A 676 41.76 -23.75 -25.47
C GLY A 676 42.02 -25.25 -25.19
N GLY A 677 41.06 -26.13 -25.52
CA GLY A 677 41.20 -27.58 -25.42
C GLY A 677 40.58 -28.22 -24.16
N LYS A 678 39.97 -27.44 -23.28
CA LYS A 678 39.13 -27.98 -22.19
C LYS A 678 37.73 -28.31 -22.71
N LYS A 679 37.08 -29.29 -22.07
CA LYS A 679 35.83 -29.88 -22.57
C LYS A 679 35.05 -30.57 -21.45
N ILE A 680 33.74 -30.68 -21.63
CA ILE A 680 32.93 -31.67 -20.92
C ILE A 680 32.82 -32.89 -21.84
N VAL A 681 33.27 -34.05 -21.38
CA VAL A 681 33.06 -35.33 -22.06
C VAL A 681 31.73 -35.90 -21.63
N VAL A 682 30.89 -36.24 -22.61
CA VAL A 682 29.67 -37.03 -22.44
C VAL A 682 30.03 -38.49 -22.73
N ALA A 683 29.95 -39.33 -21.70
CA ALA A 683 30.18 -40.76 -21.80
C ALA A 683 28.88 -41.54 -21.60
N ASP A 684 28.77 -42.66 -22.30
CA ASP A 684 27.74 -43.69 -22.15
C ASP A 684 28.46 -44.98 -21.76
N THR A 685 27.89 -45.72 -20.81
CA THR A 685 28.54 -46.89 -20.18
C THR A 685 28.02 -48.23 -20.70
N THR A 686 26.87 -48.24 -21.38
CA THR A 686 26.18 -49.49 -21.76
C THR A 686 25.55 -49.49 -23.16
N SER A 687 25.25 -48.33 -23.75
CA SER A 687 24.66 -48.18 -25.10
C SER A 687 23.47 -49.10 -25.40
N ALA A 688 22.61 -49.33 -24.41
CA ALA A 688 21.54 -50.32 -24.45
C ALA A 688 20.15 -49.71 -24.71
N ILE A 689 19.93 -48.46 -24.29
CA ILE A 689 18.65 -47.75 -24.27
C ILE A 689 18.78 -46.37 -24.96
N VAL A 690 19.94 -45.73 -24.88
CA VAL A 690 20.36 -44.56 -25.67
C VAL A 690 21.67 -44.88 -26.41
N THR A 691 22.05 -44.02 -27.35
CA THR A 691 23.33 -44.07 -28.06
C THR A 691 23.87 -42.66 -28.30
N LEU A 692 25.18 -42.49 -28.13
CA LEU A 692 25.90 -41.27 -28.49
C LEU A 692 26.48 -41.38 -29.92
N PRO A 693 26.75 -40.27 -30.63
CA PRO A 693 27.40 -40.30 -31.93
C PRO A 693 28.80 -40.92 -31.86
N THR A 694 29.24 -41.51 -32.96
CA THR A 694 30.64 -41.96 -33.11
C THR A 694 31.55 -40.73 -33.21
N PRO A 695 32.57 -40.57 -32.34
CA PRO A 695 33.49 -39.43 -32.41
C PRO A 695 34.19 -39.32 -33.77
N VAL A 696 34.20 -38.12 -34.34
CA VAL A 696 34.83 -37.84 -35.64
C VAL A 696 36.26 -37.37 -35.43
N ALA A 697 37.23 -38.03 -36.07
CA ALA A 697 38.65 -37.70 -35.95
C ALA A 697 38.91 -36.21 -36.27
N PRO A 698 39.71 -35.49 -35.46
CA PRO A 698 40.65 -36.00 -34.45
C PRO A 698 40.06 -36.26 -33.06
N ALA A 699 38.75 -36.07 -32.83
CA ALA A 699 38.14 -36.36 -31.53
C ALA A 699 38.07 -37.88 -31.27
N THR A 700 38.29 -38.27 -30.01
CA THR A 700 38.20 -39.67 -29.53
C THR A 700 37.10 -39.88 -28.49
N THR A 701 36.39 -38.80 -28.12
CA THR A 701 35.30 -38.75 -27.15
C THR A 701 34.23 -37.78 -27.64
N ASN A 702 33.02 -37.85 -27.08
CA ASN A 702 31.95 -36.91 -27.40
C ASN A 702 32.06 -35.67 -26.50
N ASP A 703 32.38 -34.53 -27.12
CA ASP A 703 32.93 -33.37 -26.44
C ASP A 703 32.02 -32.14 -26.56
N ILE A 704 31.60 -31.58 -25.44
CA ILE A 704 31.09 -30.21 -25.34
C ILE A 704 32.30 -29.30 -25.07
N ALA A 705 32.69 -28.51 -26.08
CA ALA A 705 33.75 -27.50 -25.97
C ALA A 705 33.24 -26.14 -26.46
N GLY A 706 33.57 -25.06 -25.77
CA GLY A 706 32.96 -23.74 -25.98
C GLY A 706 31.43 -23.81 -25.99
N THR A 707 30.81 -23.33 -27.07
CA THR A 707 29.35 -23.35 -27.32
C THR A 707 28.87 -24.65 -27.99
N GLY A 708 29.63 -25.75 -27.91
CA GLY A 708 29.29 -27.03 -28.53
C GLY A 708 28.10 -27.75 -27.87
N SER A 709 27.69 -28.87 -28.49
CA SER A 709 26.69 -29.78 -27.93
C SER A 709 26.93 -31.21 -28.42
N VAL A 710 26.43 -32.20 -27.69
CA VAL A 710 26.46 -33.62 -28.04
C VAL A 710 25.03 -34.11 -28.26
N ALA A 711 24.81 -34.87 -29.34
CA ALA A 711 23.53 -35.53 -29.59
C ALA A 711 23.40 -36.82 -28.77
N ILE A 712 22.19 -37.11 -28.29
CA ILE A 712 21.81 -38.34 -27.61
C ILE A 712 20.63 -38.93 -28.38
N THR A 713 20.77 -40.14 -28.90
CA THR A 713 19.74 -40.83 -29.70
C THR A 713 19.09 -41.91 -28.85
N ALA A 714 17.78 -41.81 -28.60
CA ALA A 714 17.01 -42.83 -27.92
C ALA A 714 16.88 -44.11 -28.78
N GLY A 715 16.97 -45.27 -28.14
CA GLY A 715 16.68 -46.57 -28.72
C GLY A 715 15.18 -46.83 -28.89
N THR A 716 14.83 -48.09 -29.11
CA THR A 716 13.46 -48.53 -29.46
C THR A 716 12.69 -49.18 -28.30
N SER A 717 13.30 -49.29 -27.12
CA SER A 717 12.81 -50.12 -26.01
C SER A 717 12.71 -49.31 -24.71
N ASN A 718 11.74 -49.65 -23.85
CA ASN A 718 11.61 -49.04 -22.53
C ASN A 718 12.83 -49.33 -21.65
N GLY A 719 13.31 -48.31 -20.97
CA GLY A 719 14.38 -48.47 -19.98
C GLY A 719 14.91 -47.15 -19.43
N THR A 720 15.92 -47.30 -18.57
CA THR A 720 16.70 -46.18 -18.05
C THR A 720 18.18 -46.48 -18.23
N GLU A 721 18.97 -45.48 -18.56
CA GLU A 721 20.41 -45.59 -18.79
C GLU A 721 21.10 -44.32 -18.31
N VAL A 722 22.34 -44.47 -17.81
CA VAL A 722 23.11 -43.37 -17.24
C VAL A 722 24.14 -42.90 -18.25
N ILE A 723 24.08 -41.62 -18.63
CA ILE A 723 25.22 -40.94 -19.22
C ILE A 723 26.01 -40.24 -18.11
N THR A 724 27.34 -40.35 -18.17
CA THR A 724 28.24 -39.71 -17.21
C THR A 724 28.89 -38.49 -17.88
N LEU A 725 28.68 -37.32 -17.29
CA LEU A 725 29.28 -36.06 -17.70
C LEU A 725 30.55 -35.81 -16.89
N THR A 726 31.67 -35.45 -17.53
CA THR A 726 32.94 -35.17 -16.82
C THR A 726 33.68 -33.96 -17.39
N LEU A 727 34.31 -33.14 -16.54
CA LEU A 727 35.21 -32.05 -16.98
C LEU A 727 36.62 -32.57 -17.28
N HIS A 728 37.22 -32.12 -18.37
CA HIS A 728 38.59 -32.44 -18.77
C HIS A 728 39.39 -31.18 -19.13
N ASP A 729 40.65 -31.15 -18.68
CA ASP A 729 41.67 -30.20 -19.13
C ASP A 729 42.54 -30.89 -20.20
N GLY A 730 42.25 -30.64 -21.47
CA GLY A 730 42.82 -31.39 -22.59
C GLY A 730 42.38 -32.85 -22.59
N THR A 731 43.30 -33.75 -22.23
CA THR A 731 43.07 -35.20 -22.09
C THR A 731 42.99 -35.65 -20.63
N LYS A 732 43.08 -34.72 -19.66
CA LYS A 732 43.11 -35.02 -18.23
C LYS A 732 41.74 -34.80 -17.60
N LEU A 733 41.10 -35.88 -17.16
CA LEU A 733 39.91 -35.85 -16.30
C LEU A 733 40.16 -35.03 -15.02
N LEU A 734 39.25 -34.13 -14.68
CA LEU A 734 39.14 -33.54 -13.35
C LEU A 734 38.47 -34.56 -12.42
N THR A 735 39.25 -35.23 -11.58
CA THR A 735 38.74 -36.23 -10.63
C THR A 735 37.74 -35.59 -9.66
N GLY A 736 36.54 -36.17 -9.56
CA GLY A 736 35.43 -35.63 -8.76
C GLY A 736 34.45 -34.74 -9.52
N SER A 737 34.73 -34.40 -10.80
CA SER A 737 33.84 -33.55 -11.61
C SER A 737 32.59 -34.22 -12.19
N ALA A 738 32.33 -35.48 -11.81
CA ALA A 738 31.42 -36.35 -12.53
C ALA A 738 29.95 -36.17 -12.11
N ALA A 739 29.06 -35.97 -13.08
CA ALA A 739 27.61 -36.06 -12.88
C ALA A 739 27.04 -37.23 -13.68
N ASP A 740 26.38 -38.15 -12.98
CA ASP A 740 25.58 -39.21 -13.59
C ASP A 740 24.16 -38.70 -13.85
N VAL A 741 23.76 -38.69 -15.13
CA VAL A 741 22.43 -38.28 -15.57
C VAL A 741 21.69 -39.52 -16.06
N THR A 742 20.79 -40.04 -15.21
CA THR A 742 19.83 -41.06 -15.61
C THR A 742 18.86 -40.47 -16.61
N LEU A 743 18.89 -41.01 -17.84
CA LEU A 743 17.89 -40.79 -18.87
C LEU A 743 16.88 -41.93 -18.88
N ARG A 744 15.66 -41.66 -19.34
CA ARG A 744 14.60 -42.65 -19.57
C ARG A 744 14.17 -42.60 -21.03
N VAL A 745 13.99 -43.77 -21.64
CA VAL A 745 13.36 -43.90 -22.96
C VAL A 745 12.03 -44.64 -22.82
N THR A 746 11.00 -44.15 -23.52
CA THR A 746 9.69 -44.79 -23.55
C THR A 746 9.16 -45.02 -24.97
N ASP A 747 8.60 -46.21 -25.21
CA ASP A 747 7.80 -46.60 -26.37
C ASP A 747 6.31 -46.21 -26.23
N GLY A 748 5.93 -45.65 -25.07
CA GLY A 748 4.57 -45.25 -24.76
C GLY A 748 3.59 -46.41 -24.47
N SER A 749 4.08 -47.58 -24.07
CA SER A 749 3.27 -48.67 -23.48
C SER A 749 3.07 -48.58 -21.97
N GLU A 750 3.88 -47.75 -21.29
CA GLU A 750 3.95 -47.63 -19.82
C GLU A 750 3.27 -46.37 -19.25
N TYR A 751 2.52 -45.61 -20.06
CA TYR A 751 1.74 -44.46 -19.59
C TYR A 751 0.62 -44.91 -18.64
N THR A 752 0.61 -44.38 -17.41
CA THR A 752 -0.42 -44.63 -16.40
C THR A 752 -1.64 -43.72 -16.56
N SER A 753 -1.46 -42.54 -17.14
CA SER A 753 -2.52 -41.60 -17.47
C SER A 753 -2.10 -40.68 -18.62
N TYR A 754 -2.98 -39.76 -19.03
CA TYR A 754 -2.74 -38.79 -20.08
C TYR A 754 -3.22 -37.41 -19.61
N SER A 755 -2.59 -36.35 -20.10
CA SER A 755 -2.99 -34.96 -19.83
C SER A 755 -2.92 -34.11 -21.10
N VAL A 756 -3.90 -33.24 -21.29
CA VAL A 756 -3.89 -32.17 -22.31
C VAL A 756 -3.64 -30.86 -21.57
N ASP A 757 -2.62 -30.11 -21.98
CA ASP A 757 -2.35 -28.80 -21.39
C ASP A 757 -3.34 -27.75 -21.93
N ALA A 758 -3.45 -26.58 -21.28
CA ALA A 758 -4.39 -25.55 -21.70
C ALA A 758 -3.90 -24.84 -22.98
N VAL A 759 -4.72 -24.88 -24.04
CA VAL A 759 -4.46 -24.18 -25.32
C VAL A 759 -4.42 -22.65 -25.14
N GLY A 760 -5.23 -22.12 -24.21
CA GLY A 760 -5.45 -20.69 -24.03
C GLY A 760 -6.36 -20.10 -25.12
N THR A 761 -6.35 -18.79 -25.25
CA THR A 761 -7.10 -18.08 -26.31
C THR A 761 -6.35 -18.17 -27.64
N VAL A 762 -7.07 -18.56 -28.70
CA VAL A 762 -6.60 -18.57 -30.10
C VAL A 762 -7.00 -17.24 -30.75
N TYR A 763 -6.13 -16.67 -31.58
CA TYR A 763 -6.48 -15.52 -32.41
C TYR A 763 -7.28 -15.99 -33.65
N ASP A 764 -8.13 -15.14 -34.19
CA ASP A 764 -8.87 -15.37 -35.44
C ASP A 764 -8.55 -14.20 -36.39
N GLU A 765 -7.45 -14.38 -37.13
CA GLU A 765 -6.89 -13.41 -38.08
C GLU A 765 -7.91 -13.02 -39.15
N ASP A 766 -8.57 -13.99 -39.78
CA ASP A 766 -9.48 -13.75 -40.90
C ASP A 766 -10.74 -13.01 -40.43
N ALA A 767 -11.33 -13.36 -39.27
CA ALA A 767 -12.42 -12.59 -38.68
C ALA A 767 -12.00 -11.21 -38.15
N ALA A 768 -10.71 -11.00 -37.92
CA ALA A 768 -10.12 -9.69 -37.63
C ALA A 768 -9.70 -8.91 -38.91
N GLY A 769 -9.87 -9.49 -40.10
CA GLY A 769 -9.49 -8.90 -41.39
C GLY A 769 -7.98 -8.85 -41.63
N LYS A 770 -7.23 -9.81 -41.07
CA LYS A 770 -5.77 -9.95 -41.17
C LYS A 770 -5.39 -11.14 -42.04
N THR A 771 -4.12 -11.19 -42.43
CA THR A 771 -3.51 -12.38 -43.02
C THR A 771 -3.06 -13.32 -41.91
N ASP A 772 -3.34 -14.61 -42.06
CA ASP A 772 -2.79 -15.72 -41.27
C ASP A 772 -1.29 -15.50 -40.96
N ASN A 773 -0.90 -15.75 -39.70
CA ASN A 773 0.48 -15.75 -39.27
C ASN A 773 0.77 -16.83 -38.23
N VAL A 774 1.66 -17.77 -38.62
CA VAL A 774 2.18 -18.89 -37.83
C VAL A 774 2.73 -18.56 -36.43
N ALA A 775 2.90 -17.29 -36.07
CA ALA A 775 3.23 -16.86 -34.71
C ALA A 775 2.10 -17.09 -33.70
N TYR A 776 0.82 -16.98 -34.09
CA TYR A 776 -0.34 -17.13 -33.19
C TYR A 776 -0.83 -18.57 -33.05
N ASN A 777 -0.52 -19.40 -34.03
CA ASN A 777 -0.87 -20.81 -34.16
C ASN A 777 -0.68 -21.59 -32.85
N LYS A 778 -1.76 -22.18 -32.32
CA LYS A 778 -1.77 -22.82 -31.00
C LYS A 778 -1.61 -24.33 -31.08
N GLU A 779 -0.51 -24.85 -30.54
CA GLU A 779 -0.33 -26.31 -30.38
C GLU A 779 -1.19 -26.85 -29.22
N VAL A 780 -2.06 -27.80 -29.53
CA VAL A 780 -2.76 -28.65 -28.54
C VAL A 780 -1.76 -29.67 -28.00
N LYS A 781 -1.07 -29.31 -26.92
CA LYS A 781 -0.04 -30.15 -26.29
C LYS A 781 -0.67 -31.27 -25.47
N VAL A 782 -0.43 -32.50 -25.91
CA VAL A 782 -0.92 -33.73 -25.27
C VAL A 782 0.28 -34.52 -24.74
N TYR A 783 0.17 -35.03 -23.52
CA TYR A 783 1.22 -35.78 -22.84
C TYR A 783 0.73 -37.15 -22.39
N GLY A 784 1.56 -38.17 -22.58
CA GLY A 784 1.50 -39.39 -21.78
C GLY A 784 2.19 -39.14 -20.45
N VAL A 785 1.56 -39.60 -19.36
CA VAL A 785 2.07 -39.43 -18.00
C VAL A 785 2.49 -40.80 -17.48
N LEU A 786 3.74 -40.90 -17.03
CA LEU A 786 4.35 -42.12 -16.53
C LEU A 786 4.14 -42.27 -15.02
N ALA A 787 4.38 -43.46 -14.47
CA ALA A 787 4.11 -43.78 -13.06
C ALA A 787 4.90 -42.95 -12.03
N ASP A 788 5.96 -42.26 -12.45
CA ASP A 788 6.76 -41.30 -11.67
C ASP A 788 6.27 -39.84 -11.81
N GLY A 789 5.16 -39.62 -12.51
CA GLY A 789 4.60 -38.31 -12.82
C GLY A 789 5.27 -37.61 -14.01
N SER A 790 6.30 -38.20 -14.63
CA SER A 790 6.98 -37.56 -15.77
C SER A 790 6.08 -37.52 -17.02
N LYS A 791 6.07 -36.37 -17.70
CA LYS A 791 5.32 -36.11 -18.94
C LYS A 791 6.18 -36.39 -20.17
N VAL A 792 5.62 -37.07 -21.17
CA VAL A 792 6.22 -37.25 -22.51
C VAL A 792 5.25 -36.74 -23.57
N GLN A 793 5.70 -35.80 -24.40
CA GLN A 793 4.84 -35.16 -25.41
C GLN A 793 4.49 -36.15 -26.51
N LEU A 794 3.20 -36.25 -26.82
CA LEU A 794 2.66 -37.18 -27.80
C LEU A 794 2.62 -36.57 -29.20
N THR A 795 2.64 -37.45 -30.20
CA THR A 795 2.63 -37.09 -31.62
C THR A 795 1.22 -37.22 -32.21
N LYS A 796 0.71 -36.14 -32.84
CA LYS A 796 -0.56 -36.15 -33.61
C LYS A 796 -0.56 -37.28 -34.65
N GLY A 797 -1.72 -37.89 -34.88
CA GLY A 797 -1.95 -38.92 -35.89
C GLY A 797 -1.43 -40.30 -35.48
N ALA A 798 -0.22 -40.37 -34.91
CA ALA A 798 0.32 -41.60 -34.34
C ALA A 798 -0.32 -41.93 -32.98
N ASP A 799 -0.11 -41.08 -31.98
CA ASP A 799 -0.47 -41.39 -30.59
C ASP A 799 -1.89 -40.92 -30.22
N TYR A 800 -2.32 -39.80 -30.80
CA TYR A 800 -3.64 -39.19 -30.56
C TYR A 800 -4.22 -38.50 -31.80
N THR A 801 -5.52 -38.27 -31.77
CA THR A 801 -6.28 -37.46 -32.73
C THR A 801 -7.01 -36.35 -31.98
N ALA A 802 -7.35 -35.26 -32.67
CA ALA A 802 -8.13 -34.16 -32.12
C ALA A 802 -9.24 -33.77 -33.09
N THR A 803 -10.41 -33.45 -32.56
CA THR A 803 -11.61 -33.12 -33.35
C THR A 803 -12.41 -32.01 -32.67
N SER A 804 -13.22 -31.26 -33.43
CA SER A 804 -14.25 -30.38 -32.88
C SER A 804 -15.62 -30.70 -33.48
N THR A 805 -16.69 -30.24 -32.82
CA THR A 805 -18.04 -30.21 -33.40
C THR A 805 -18.27 -29.02 -34.32
N ASN A 806 -17.42 -27.98 -34.27
CA ASN A 806 -17.39 -26.93 -35.28
C ASN A 806 -16.56 -27.41 -36.49
N SER A 807 -17.11 -27.31 -37.70
CA SER A 807 -16.46 -27.79 -38.93
C SER A 807 -15.20 -27.02 -39.35
N ALA A 808 -15.06 -25.73 -39.00
CA ALA A 808 -13.86 -24.94 -39.26
C ALA A 808 -12.75 -25.38 -38.30
N VAL A 809 -12.98 -25.30 -36.98
CA VAL A 809 -12.05 -25.80 -35.94
C VAL A 809 -11.66 -27.27 -36.18
N HIS A 810 -12.58 -28.09 -36.71
CA HIS A 810 -12.28 -29.47 -37.11
C HIS A 810 -11.35 -29.58 -38.34
N ALA A 811 -11.43 -28.65 -39.29
CA ALA A 811 -10.48 -28.55 -40.40
C ALA A 811 -9.09 -28.15 -39.89
N ASP A 812 -8.99 -27.07 -39.10
CA ASP A 812 -7.76 -26.57 -38.48
C ASP A 812 -7.00 -27.71 -37.75
N LEU A 813 -7.72 -28.41 -36.85
CA LEU A 813 -7.19 -29.56 -36.10
C LEU A 813 -6.69 -30.71 -37.00
N ASN A 814 -7.16 -30.81 -38.24
CA ASN A 814 -6.76 -31.81 -39.24
C ASN A 814 -5.80 -31.27 -40.32
N GLU A 815 -5.33 -30.02 -40.24
CA GLU A 815 -4.31 -29.52 -41.17
C GLU A 815 -3.05 -30.41 -41.11
N THR A 816 -2.43 -30.61 -42.28
CA THR A 816 -1.33 -31.57 -42.49
C THR A 816 0.04 -31.06 -42.03
N GLU A 817 0.11 -29.83 -41.51
CA GLU A 817 1.34 -29.29 -40.92
C GLU A 817 1.69 -30.02 -39.61
N THR A 818 2.95 -29.87 -39.17
CA THR A 818 3.56 -30.78 -38.18
C THR A 818 3.20 -30.45 -36.72
N GLY A 819 1.91 -30.57 -36.38
CA GLY A 819 1.40 -30.48 -35.02
C GLY A 819 -0.13 -30.52 -34.98
N THR A 820 -0.72 -30.67 -33.78
CA THR A 820 -2.15 -30.36 -33.61
C THR A 820 -2.26 -28.87 -33.40
N ILE A 821 -2.16 -28.14 -34.49
CA ILE A 821 -2.18 -26.69 -34.51
C ILE A 821 -3.61 -26.25 -34.72
N LEU A 822 -4.10 -25.34 -33.88
CA LEU A 822 -5.22 -24.47 -34.21
C LEU A 822 -4.64 -23.28 -34.96
N ASN A 823 -4.81 -23.34 -36.28
CA ASN A 823 -4.50 -22.32 -37.26
C ASN A 823 -5.86 -21.88 -37.84
N VAL A 824 -6.31 -20.66 -37.54
CA VAL A 824 -7.68 -20.23 -37.91
C VAL A 824 -7.68 -19.71 -39.35
N SER A 825 -7.45 -20.63 -40.29
CA SER A 825 -7.27 -20.34 -41.72
C SER A 825 -8.58 -19.95 -42.44
N SER A 826 -9.71 -19.89 -41.71
CA SER A 826 -10.97 -19.27 -42.15
C SER A 826 -11.80 -18.75 -40.97
N ALA A 827 -12.40 -17.57 -41.14
CA ALA A 827 -13.10 -16.83 -40.08
C ALA A 827 -14.24 -17.61 -39.40
N LEU A 828 -14.24 -17.63 -38.06
CA LEU A 828 -15.32 -18.23 -37.29
C LEU A 828 -16.59 -17.35 -37.27
N SER A 829 -17.72 -17.98 -36.97
CA SER A 829 -19.03 -17.30 -36.90
C SER A 829 -19.30 -16.72 -35.52
N TYR A 830 -19.11 -15.41 -35.37
CA TYR A 830 -19.40 -14.66 -34.14
C TYR A 830 -20.84 -14.12 -34.12
N ALA A 831 -21.44 -14.08 -32.94
CA ALA A 831 -22.64 -13.26 -32.71
C ALA A 831 -22.32 -11.76 -32.90
N SER A 832 -23.33 -10.97 -33.29
CA SER A 832 -23.14 -9.58 -33.73
C SER A 832 -22.62 -8.62 -32.65
N ASP A 833 -22.79 -8.96 -31.37
CA ASP A 833 -22.29 -8.20 -30.22
C ASP A 833 -21.01 -8.80 -29.60
N LYS A 834 -20.46 -9.89 -30.16
CA LYS A 834 -19.32 -10.63 -29.61
C LYS A 834 -18.04 -10.49 -30.42
N THR A 835 -16.95 -10.37 -29.69
CA THR A 835 -15.56 -10.43 -30.19
C THR A 835 -14.91 -11.79 -29.97
N GLU A 836 -15.58 -12.69 -29.23
CA GLU A 836 -15.07 -14.00 -28.82
C GLU A 836 -16.14 -15.08 -29.00
N VAL A 837 -15.70 -16.31 -29.26
CA VAL A 837 -16.55 -17.50 -29.38
C VAL A 837 -15.83 -18.69 -28.75
N VAL A 838 -16.57 -19.62 -28.17
CA VAL A 838 -16.02 -20.82 -27.52
C VAL A 838 -16.44 -22.07 -28.28
N HIS A 839 -15.49 -22.93 -28.61
CA HIS A 839 -15.73 -24.22 -29.26
C HIS A 839 -14.96 -25.34 -28.56
N PRO A 840 -15.62 -26.48 -28.26
CA PRO A 840 -14.94 -27.62 -27.66
C PRO A 840 -14.03 -28.31 -28.68
N ILE A 841 -12.81 -28.61 -28.27
CA ILE A 841 -11.96 -29.62 -28.90
C ILE A 841 -12.03 -30.90 -28.07
N THR A 842 -12.01 -32.06 -28.72
CA THR A 842 -11.93 -33.38 -28.07
C THR A 842 -10.71 -34.12 -28.61
N VAL A 843 -9.71 -34.26 -27.75
CA VAL A 843 -8.53 -35.12 -27.96
C VAL A 843 -8.94 -36.55 -27.66
N THR A 844 -8.66 -37.47 -28.57
CA THR A 844 -8.83 -38.92 -28.39
C THR A 844 -7.47 -39.59 -28.49
N ILE A 845 -7.07 -40.32 -27.44
CA ILE A 845 -5.83 -41.10 -27.43
C ILE A 845 -6.04 -42.36 -28.28
N ASN A 846 -5.32 -42.49 -29.41
CA ASN A 846 -5.55 -43.52 -30.42
C ASN A 846 -5.38 -44.94 -29.87
N LYS A 847 -4.47 -45.11 -28.90
CA LYS A 847 -4.10 -46.40 -28.30
C LYS A 847 -5.13 -46.94 -27.28
N THR A 848 -5.89 -46.07 -26.64
CA THR A 848 -6.77 -46.42 -25.51
C THR A 848 -8.23 -46.02 -25.70
N GLY A 849 -8.52 -45.13 -26.66
CA GLY A 849 -9.84 -44.52 -26.83
C GLY A 849 -10.18 -43.49 -25.74
N ALA A 850 -9.26 -43.15 -24.83
CA ALA A 850 -9.50 -42.16 -23.79
C ALA A 850 -9.72 -40.77 -24.41
N GLN A 851 -10.78 -40.07 -23.98
CA GLN A 851 -11.16 -38.77 -24.52
C GLN A 851 -11.03 -37.66 -23.48
N PHE A 852 -10.51 -36.51 -23.93
CA PHE A 852 -10.31 -35.30 -23.15
C PHE A 852 -10.92 -34.13 -23.93
N THR A 853 -12.00 -33.55 -23.40
CA THR A 853 -12.65 -32.38 -24.00
C THR A 853 -12.17 -31.11 -23.30
N GLN A 854 -11.82 -30.08 -24.07
CA GLN A 854 -11.42 -28.77 -23.60
C GLN A 854 -12.18 -27.70 -24.39
N ASP A 855 -12.84 -26.78 -23.70
CA ASP A 855 -13.41 -25.59 -24.32
C ASP A 855 -12.29 -24.61 -24.66
N VAL A 856 -12.18 -24.24 -25.94
CA VAL A 856 -11.17 -23.32 -26.44
C VAL A 856 -11.85 -22.01 -26.87
N THR A 857 -11.30 -20.88 -26.43
CA THR A 857 -11.79 -19.54 -26.79
C THR A 857 -11.04 -19.03 -28.01
N PHE A 858 -11.79 -18.58 -29.01
CA PHE A 858 -11.30 -17.95 -30.23
C PHE A 858 -11.72 -16.48 -30.21
N SER A 859 -10.81 -15.57 -30.57
CA SER A 859 -11.00 -14.13 -30.42
C SER A 859 -10.57 -13.39 -31.68
N LYS A 860 -11.46 -12.58 -32.26
CA LYS A 860 -11.14 -11.66 -33.38
C LYS A 860 -10.63 -10.30 -32.90
N VAL A 861 -10.20 -10.19 -31.65
CA VAL A 861 -9.63 -8.96 -31.08
C VAL A 861 -8.20 -8.83 -31.54
N ALA A 862 -7.86 -7.75 -32.25
CA ALA A 862 -6.47 -7.49 -32.64
C ALA A 862 -5.50 -7.53 -31.43
N PRO A 863 -4.24 -7.98 -31.62
CA PRO A 863 -3.24 -8.08 -30.56
C PRO A 863 -3.04 -6.77 -29.78
N LYS A 864 -2.96 -6.90 -28.45
CA LYS A 864 -2.81 -5.84 -27.45
C LYS A 864 -1.77 -6.27 -26.44
N VAL A 865 -1.02 -5.29 -25.92
CA VAL A 865 -0.02 -5.57 -24.89
C VAL A 865 -0.67 -6.14 -23.64
N ALA A 866 -0.28 -7.35 -23.24
CA ALA A 866 -0.69 -8.00 -22.00
C ALA A 866 0.41 -7.95 -20.93
N SER A 867 1.68 -8.07 -21.33
CA SER A 867 2.82 -7.90 -20.42
C SER A 867 4.04 -7.27 -21.10
N VAL A 868 4.93 -6.74 -20.27
CA VAL A 868 6.14 -6.01 -20.68
C VAL A 868 7.28 -6.47 -19.76
N LYS A 869 8.49 -6.66 -20.30
CA LYS A 869 9.71 -6.90 -19.52
C LYS A 869 10.90 -6.17 -20.14
N PHE A 870 11.84 -5.73 -19.32
CA PHE A 870 13.19 -5.40 -19.79
C PHE A 870 14.03 -6.67 -19.79
N VAL A 871 14.92 -6.83 -20.78
CA VAL A 871 15.76 -8.02 -20.95
C VAL A 871 17.22 -7.68 -21.23
N ASN A 872 18.13 -8.58 -20.84
CA ASN A 872 19.59 -8.43 -20.98
C ASN A 872 20.16 -8.77 -22.37
N ASN A 873 19.31 -9.09 -23.36
CA ASN A 873 19.71 -9.29 -24.75
C ASN A 873 18.54 -8.92 -25.68
N ASN A 874 18.84 -8.53 -26.92
CA ASN A 874 17.85 -8.06 -27.91
C ASN A 874 17.04 -9.21 -28.54
N ALA A 875 16.41 -10.05 -27.70
CA ALA A 875 15.70 -11.27 -28.10
C ALA A 875 14.53 -11.57 -27.14
N THR A 876 13.47 -12.19 -27.66
CA THR A 876 12.22 -12.47 -26.91
C THR A 876 12.41 -13.43 -25.73
N ASN A 877 13.27 -14.43 -25.93
CA ASN A 877 13.66 -15.44 -24.94
C ASN A 877 14.75 -14.98 -23.95
N ALA A 878 15.21 -13.74 -24.02
CA ALA A 878 16.24 -13.21 -23.13
C ALA A 878 15.76 -13.07 -21.67
N THR A 879 16.71 -13.08 -20.74
CA THR A 879 16.45 -13.07 -19.29
C THR A 879 15.92 -11.71 -18.87
N THR A 880 14.86 -11.69 -18.06
CA THR A 880 14.31 -10.46 -17.47
C THR A 880 15.35 -9.78 -16.58
N ILE A 881 15.43 -8.45 -16.64
CA ILE A 881 16.24 -7.62 -15.73
C ILE A 881 15.43 -6.48 -15.13
N THR A 882 15.81 -6.07 -13.93
CA THR A 882 15.23 -4.94 -13.18
C THR A 882 16.21 -3.77 -13.02
N ALA A 883 17.48 -3.93 -13.43
CA ALA A 883 18.49 -2.88 -13.40
C ALA A 883 19.48 -2.96 -14.58
N VAL A 884 20.01 -1.80 -15.02
CA VAL A 884 21.07 -1.69 -16.04
C VAL A 884 22.02 -0.53 -15.72
N ASN A 885 23.27 -0.64 -16.18
CA ASN A 885 24.24 0.45 -16.15
C ASN A 885 24.36 1.10 -17.54
N VAL A 886 24.40 2.43 -17.60
CA VAL A 886 24.64 3.22 -18.83
C VAL A 886 25.83 4.16 -18.64
N THR A 887 26.62 4.42 -19.68
CA THR A 887 27.81 5.30 -19.60
C THR A 887 27.55 6.73 -20.09
N ALA A 888 26.47 6.95 -20.82
CA ALA A 888 26.08 8.26 -21.32
C ALA A 888 25.52 9.14 -20.18
N GLY A 889 25.86 10.44 -20.20
CA GLY A 889 25.18 11.46 -19.38
C GLY A 889 23.76 11.77 -19.85
N THR A 890 23.38 11.33 -21.05
CA THR A 890 22.02 11.39 -21.57
C THR A 890 21.34 10.04 -21.44
N PHE A 891 20.05 10.01 -21.09
CA PHE A 891 19.24 8.80 -21.10
C PHE A 891 17.85 9.02 -21.71
N ASN A 892 17.50 8.18 -22.67
CA ASN A 892 16.15 7.93 -23.19
C ASN A 892 16.07 6.47 -23.72
N LEU A 893 14.95 6.06 -24.32
CA LEU A 893 14.76 4.68 -24.82
C LEU A 893 15.76 4.23 -25.91
N ALA A 894 16.42 5.15 -26.63
CA ALA A 894 17.51 4.80 -27.54
C ALA A 894 18.76 4.33 -26.78
N ASN A 895 19.04 4.86 -25.60
CA ASN A 895 20.24 4.53 -24.82
C ASN A 895 20.26 3.06 -24.35
N LEU A 896 19.11 2.40 -24.22
CA LEU A 896 19.01 0.96 -23.94
C LEU A 896 19.79 0.13 -24.99
N ASN A 897 19.69 0.54 -26.26
CA ASN A 897 20.29 -0.12 -27.42
C ASN A 897 21.72 0.38 -27.74
N ALA A 898 22.23 1.40 -27.03
CA ALA A 898 23.41 2.17 -27.44
C ALA A 898 24.71 1.82 -26.70
N GLY A 899 24.78 0.67 -26.03
CA GLY A 899 25.96 0.23 -25.27
C GLY A 899 26.09 -1.29 -25.25
N ALA A 900 27.21 -1.79 -24.70
CA ALA A 900 27.56 -3.22 -24.64
C ALA A 900 26.67 -4.08 -23.70
N SER A 901 25.49 -3.57 -23.32
CA SER A 901 24.53 -4.16 -22.40
C SER A 901 23.37 -4.89 -23.10
N ASN A 902 23.27 -4.80 -24.44
CA ASN A 902 22.25 -5.40 -25.32
C ASN A 902 20.79 -5.30 -24.79
N THR A 903 20.48 -4.26 -24.02
CA THR A 903 19.23 -4.20 -23.25
C THR A 903 18.09 -3.68 -24.12
N ASN A 904 16.94 -4.34 -24.10
CA ASN A 904 15.75 -3.84 -24.77
C ASN A 904 14.46 -4.24 -24.02
N ILE A 905 13.33 -3.70 -24.47
CA ILE A 905 11.99 -4.04 -24.01
C ILE A 905 11.49 -5.22 -24.86
N VAL A 906 10.99 -6.26 -24.20
CA VAL A 906 10.19 -7.32 -24.82
C VAL A 906 8.76 -7.17 -24.34
N VAL A 907 7.83 -7.30 -25.28
CA VAL A 907 6.40 -7.10 -25.09
C VAL A 907 5.67 -8.35 -25.54
N THR A 908 4.71 -8.81 -24.74
CA THR A 908 3.92 -10.01 -25.02
C THR A 908 2.43 -9.64 -25.05
N ASP A 909 1.71 -10.14 -26.04
CA ASP A 909 0.27 -9.89 -26.20
C ASP A 909 -0.63 -10.89 -25.47
N GLN A 910 -1.95 -10.70 -25.56
CA GLN A 910 -2.93 -11.60 -24.93
C GLN A 910 -2.93 -13.03 -25.49
N TYR A 911 -2.31 -13.26 -26.65
CA TYR A 911 -2.13 -14.58 -27.25
C TYR A 911 -0.78 -15.19 -26.88
N GLY A 912 0.08 -14.48 -26.14
CA GLY A 912 1.40 -14.96 -25.73
C GLY A 912 2.50 -14.76 -26.78
N VAL A 913 2.20 -14.13 -27.93
CA VAL A 913 3.22 -13.82 -28.92
C VAL A 913 4.08 -12.68 -28.39
N SER A 914 5.38 -12.93 -28.36
CA SER A 914 6.37 -12.03 -27.79
C SER A 914 7.19 -11.38 -28.89
N VAL A 915 7.37 -10.07 -28.82
CA VAL A 915 8.09 -9.25 -29.79
C VAL A 915 9.05 -8.30 -29.09
N VAL A 916 10.14 -7.94 -29.77
CA VAL A 916 11.16 -7.02 -29.26
C VAL A 916 10.84 -5.60 -29.73
N ALA A 917 10.95 -4.61 -28.86
CA ALA A 917 10.59 -3.23 -29.17
C ALA A 917 11.49 -2.60 -30.24
N ALA A 918 10.89 -1.80 -31.12
CA ALA A 918 11.60 -1.08 -32.16
C ALA A 918 12.62 -0.12 -31.53
N ALA A 919 13.89 -0.28 -31.92
CA ALA A 919 14.99 0.50 -31.39
C ALA A 919 14.72 2.01 -31.50
N ASN A 920 15.09 2.75 -30.45
CA ASN A 920 14.99 4.19 -30.33
C ASN A 920 13.57 4.78 -30.23
N THR A 921 12.50 4.01 -30.40
CA THR A 921 11.11 4.51 -30.31
C THR A 921 10.20 3.74 -29.35
N GLY A 922 10.53 2.49 -29.02
CA GLY A 922 9.66 1.64 -28.21
C GLY A 922 8.37 1.20 -28.91
N VAL A 923 8.17 1.56 -30.18
CA VAL A 923 7.01 1.12 -30.99
C VAL A 923 7.02 -0.41 -31.12
N ILE A 924 5.83 -1.00 -31.12
CA ILE A 924 5.65 -2.43 -31.32
C ILE A 924 4.88 -2.66 -32.61
N THR A 925 5.33 -3.60 -33.43
CA THR A 925 4.54 -4.18 -34.51
C THR A 925 4.46 -5.69 -34.25
N PHE A 926 3.25 -6.16 -33.96
CA PHE A 926 2.96 -7.57 -33.77
C PHE A 926 2.92 -8.32 -35.12
N ALA A 927 2.90 -9.66 -35.08
CA ALA A 927 3.10 -10.50 -36.26
C ALA A 927 1.99 -10.34 -37.34
N ASP A 928 0.78 -9.99 -36.93
CA ASP A 928 -0.37 -9.64 -37.79
C ASP A 928 -0.29 -8.21 -38.36
N SER A 929 0.87 -7.56 -38.24
CA SER A 929 1.13 -6.14 -38.53
C SER A 929 0.34 -5.14 -37.66
N THR A 930 -0.33 -5.55 -36.58
CA THR A 930 -0.92 -4.59 -35.63
C THR A 930 0.19 -3.80 -34.95
N SER A 931 0.18 -2.49 -35.17
CA SER A 931 1.18 -1.59 -34.59
C SER A 931 0.63 -0.88 -33.36
N VAL A 932 1.28 -1.06 -32.22
CA VAL A 932 1.00 -0.33 -30.98
C VAL A 932 1.87 0.91 -30.94
N VAL A 933 1.25 2.05 -30.60
CA VAL A 933 1.96 3.31 -30.36
C VAL A 933 3.05 3.15 -29.28
N ALA A 934 4.08 4.00 -29.37
CA ALA A 934 5.17 4.02 -28.40
C ALA A 934 4.65 4.19 -26.95
N PRO A 935 5.31 3.58 -25.95
CA PRO A 935 4.86 3.62 -24.56
C PRO A 935 5.01 5.03 -23.97
N ASN A 936 4.17 5.35 -22.99
CA ASN A 936 4.46 6.47 -22.10
C ASN A 936 5.65 6.09 -21.22
N VAL A 937 6.65 6.96 -21.16
CA VAL A 937 7.88 6.74 -20.39
C VAL A 937 7.88 7.71 -19.21
N VAL A 938 7.85 7.18 -17.99
CA VAL A 938 8.00 7.96 -16.76
C VAL A 938 9.40 7.71 -16.22
N ILE A 939 10.23 8.75 -16.20
CA ILE A 939 11.52 8.75 -15.53
C ILE A 939 11.31 9.38 -14.14
N GLN A 940 11.63 8.63 -13.10
CA GLN A 940 11.63 9.08 -11.71
C GLN A 940 13.08 9.19 -11.23
N GLN A 941 13.42 10.29 -10.55
CA GLN A 941 14.70 10.41 -9.87
C GLN A 941 14.73 9.46 -8.66
N VAL A 942 15.82 8.73 -8.46
CA VAL A 942 16.07 7.93 -7.24
C VAL A 942 17.22 8.54 -6.42
N THR A 943 18.26 9.06 -7.07
CA THR A 943 19.31 9.87 -6.45
C THR A 943 19.65 11.09 -7.32
N GLY A 944 20.34 12.09 -6.75
CA GLY A 944 20.90 13.20 -7.52
C GLY A 944 19.98 14.42 -7.70
N SER A 945 20.10 15.10 -8.85
CA SER A 945 19.32 16.31 -9.20
C SER A 945 18.83 16.28 -10.66
N VAL A 946 18.23 15.16 -11.05
CA VAL A 946 17.75 14.88 -12.40
C VAL A 946 16.41 15.58 -12.68
N THR A 947 16.36 16.40 -13.73
CA THR A 947 15.10 16.93 -14.29
C THR A 947 14.78 16.25 -15.63
N PRO A 948 13.83 15.30 -15.69
CA PRO A 948 13.47 14.66 -16.96
C PRO A 948 12.66 15.59 -17.85
N THR A 949 13.14 15.80 -19.07
CA THR A 949 12.41 16.49 -20.13
C THR A 949 11.31 15.58 -20.71
N ALA A 950 10.19 16.17 -21.15
CA ALA A 950 9.06 15.46 -21.77
C ALA A 950 8.53 14.24 -20.98
N ASN A 951 8.62 14.29 -19.64
CA ASN A 951 8.29 13.17 -18.76
C ASN A 951 6.82 12.72 -18.89
N GLY A 952 6.58 11.40 -18.83
CA GLY A 952 5.26 10.81 -19.07
C GLY A 952 4.87 10.64 -20.54
N THR A 953 5.78 10.94 -21.48
CA THR A 953 5.57 10.78 -22.93
C THR A 953 6.58 9.81 -23.53
N PRO A 954 6.39 9.31 -24.77
CA PRO A 954 7.41 8.50 -25.48
C PRO A 954 8.76 9.21 -25.69
N ALA A 955 8.80 10.53 -25.59
CA ALA A 955 10.01 11.34 -25.76
C ALA A 955 10.75 11.66 -24.45
N ALA A 956 10.37 11.05 -23.32
CA ALA A 956 10.97 11.35 -22.03
C ALA A 956 12.48 11.10 -22.04
N ALA A 957 13.25 12.11 -21.64
CA ALA A 957 14.71 12.08 -21.71
C ALA A 957 15.36 12.90 -20.60
N VAL A 958 16.49 12.41 -20.11
CA VAL A 958 17.43 13.13 -19.25
C VAL A 958 18.64 13.54 -20.08
N THR A 959 19.09 14.78 -19.94
CA THR A 959 20.27 15.33 -20.63
C THR A 959 21.53 15.34 -19.77
N ASP A 960 21.37 15.42 -18.45
CA ASP A 960 22.42 15.71 -17.48
C ASP A 960 22.36 14.73 -16.30
N LEU A 961 22.23 13.43 -16.60
CA LEU A 961 22.33 12.34 -15.61
C LEU A 961 23.79 12.22 -15.18
N ASP A 962 24.11 12.38 -13.90
CA ASP A 962 25.48 12.44 -13.41
C ASP A 962 26.04 11.09 -12.90
N VAL A 963 27.36 10.98 -12.72
CA VAL A 963 28.01 9.66 -12.47
C VAL A 963 27.64 9.08 -11.10
N ASN A 964 27.11 7.85 -11.10
CA ASN A 964 26.39 7.17 -10.00
C ASN A 964 24.99 7.74 -9.66
N GLU A 965 24.44 8.69 -10.41
CA GLU A 965 23.01 8.98 -10.30
C GLU A 965 22.18 7.78 -10.77
N VAL A 966 21.07 7.58 -10.07
CA VAL A 966 20.12 6.49 -10.30
C VAL A 966 18.77 7.10 -10.67
N ILE A 967 18.24 6.65 -11.80
CA ILE A 967 16.87 6.94 -12.23
C ILE A 967 16.09 5.63 -12.38
N LYS A 968 14.80 5.69 -12.07
CA LYS A 968 13.85 4.61 -12.27
C LYS A 968 13.04 4.92 -13.54
N VAL A 969 13.07 4.01 -14.50
CA VAL A 969 12.44 4.16 -15.81
C VAL A 969 11.26 3.21 -15.90
N ILE A 970 10.06 3.76 -15.89
CA ILE A 970 8.80 3.02 -16.01
C ILE A 970 8.29 3.21 -17.44
N VAL A 971 8.05 2.10 -18.15
CA VAL A 971 7.44 2.11 -19.48
C VAL A 971 6.03 1.53 -19.38
N THR A 972 5.04 2.25 -19.91
CA THR A 972 3.62 1.85 -19.86
C THR A 972 3.00 1.93 -21.25
N TYR A 973 2.51 0.79 -21.76
CA TYR A 973 1.82 0.72 -23.04
C TYR A 973 0.31 0.98 -22.90
N VAL A 974 -0.33 1.30 -24.03
CA VAL A 974 -1.80 1.43 -24.11
C VAL A 974 -2.43 0.09 -23.74
N GLY A 975 -3.18 0.09 -22.64
CA GLY A 975 -3.67 -1.12 -21.96
C GLY A 975 -3.27 -1.19 -20.49
N GLY A 976 -2.26 -0.42 -20.06
CA GLY A 976 -1.83 -0.31 -18.65
C GLY A 976 -0.71 -1.28 -18.25
N ALA A 977 -0.44 -2.29 -19.07
CA ALA A 977 0.73 -3.16 -18.93
C ALA A 977 2.02 -2.33 -18.94
N SER A 978 2.88 -2.56 -17.94
CA SER A 978 4.06 -1.75 -17.68
C SER A 978 5.21 -2.57 -17.11
N ALA A 979 6.43 -2.01 -17.19
CA ALA A 979 7.65 -2.57 -16.62
C ALA A 979 8.53 -1.45 -16.04
N GLU A 980 9.37 -1.81 -15.08
CA GLU A 980 10.32 -0.91 -14.41
C GLU A 980 11.77 -1.34 -14.64
N LEU A 981 12.65 -0.37 -14.86
CA LEU A 981 14.11 -0.55 -14.95
C LEU A 981 14.82 0.50 -14.10
N THR A 982 15.66 0.05 -13.17
CA THR A 982 16.61 0.92 -12.45
C THR A 982 17.84 1.18 -13.34
N VAL A 983 17.98 2.40 -13.82
CA VAL A 983 19.13 2.82 -14.64
C VAL A 983 20.11 3.59 -13.76
N THR A 984 21.35 3.09 -13.65
CA THR A 984 22.45 3.80 -12.99
C THR A 984 23.44 4.31 -14.03
N ARG A 985 23.91 5.56 -13.92
CA ARG A 985 25.04 6.00 -14.74
C ARG A 985 26.36 5.47 -14.18
N ALA A 986 27.03 4.64 -14.95
CA ALA A 986 28.41 4.23 -14.72
C ALA A 986 29.41 5.34 -15.09
N SER A 987 30.60 5.26 -14.52
CA SER A 987 31.76 6.14 -14.78
C SER A 987 32.40 5.91 -16.15
#